data_AF-A0A938YLL9-F1
#
_entry.id   AF-A0A938YLL9-F1
#
_cell.length_a   1.000
_cell.length_b   1.000
_cell.length_c   1.000
_cell.angle_alpha   90.00
_cell.angle_beta   90.00
_cell.angle_gamma   90.00
#
_symmetry.space_group_name_H-M   'P 1'
#
loop_
_entity.id
_entity.type
_entity.pdbx_description
1 polymer ?
#
loop_
_entity_poly.entity_id
_entity_poly.type
_entity_poly.pdbx_seq_one_letter_code
_entity_poly.pdbx_strand_id
1 'polypeptide(L)'
;MSNHRDRALRVPVAVVLCVLLMLCSVSASADWGTAGRGGGVAQTGTLAPPSALTVPRLTNMASLPVRWAPPARGPVPTGYFVERVGGGTTQPVCNSGPARPLAALSCADTGLRTGAVSYRVTAVYRSWTATAVSDPVQVALPAAVVFCQQPTSTIAGTPVSPGVELCLVTATGDPAEVAGIPVTIGLTGGAGQGVLNGTLTRTTDAQGAVTFDDLSVNRAADDYHLQATASGLTPATSSTFAVIPADGYHLVMTTAAQSGPAATGATLGPITVQRQDWLGNPVVLGAAASVALTSSTTGTARFAATSGGTAVTTVSIPANSSTATFYYGDTRAGSPVVSATAAGLASGSQAQRITAAAASKLAVTSLAVTGTATAAPTLGPLTVQRQDAFGNAVPTTAAITITLSSSSTGTTGFSTTAGGATIGTVTMPAGTSTVSFTYGDTRAGSPVVTAATTGLTSATQTQTIRAGTATRLAVTSAARTGGASSAANLGAITVQQQDVFGNAVVATAAVPVVPASNSAGTTRFAARASGTALTSTTIAVGASSTTLYYGDTRAGTPVLTFTSPGLTAVSQGATIVPATARKLVFLTPVITAAPTAAPSLGPLTVQRQDTFGNAVVATTALTVTLSSSATTTGQFAATPGGAVTTTVTIAAGASTTSFGYGDTRAGTPKITAASSGLTSATQTETITATATRLVVTTAARTATASSRTNLGAVTVQRQDAFGNAVLAPTGGTPVTLTSSTAGVPVFSTTSGGTVLTTVTIPAGSSAVSFYYGDTRVGTPTLTAAAAGLASATQVQTITPGTAAKLTLITPPTTGPAADTATLGPLTVQRQDTFGNAVPAPTGGLLLTLASSSSGARFAGLDGAALTTLALPEGASTASFRYGDTRAGSPVVSVVLSGLTTATQIQVVTPAPASRLVITTAAPTGTASAVASTGPISVQAQDAFGNAAPAPDGGLGVQLGSSTTGTATFSTTAGGPATNLVTIPAGAATVTFYAGDTRSGTATLAVTAAGLTGTSQTVTTVPAAATRLVYLTAPVTGRAATTATLGPLTVQRQDPFGNPVGGGAITVALTSSTTGTARFATAAGGSAVTAVTIASGASTATFYTGDTRVGTATLTASATGLTAAAQPLTSTG
;
A
#
# COMPACT_ATOMS: atom_id res chain seq x y z
N MET A 1 -71.55 -41.43 -117.37
CA MET A 1 -72.28 -41.27 -116.09
C MET A 1 -72.09 -39.83 -115.64
N SER A 2 -73.08 -38.94 -115.57
CA SER A 2 -74.41 -38.91 -116.22
C SER A 2 -74.90 -37.46 -116.08
N ASN A 3 -75.47 -36.75 -117.06
CA ASN A 3 -75.50 -36.85 -118.52
C ASN A 3 -75.67 -35.37 -118.99
N HIS A 4 -74.85 -34.85 -119.91
CA HIS A 4 -75.18 -34.74 -121.35
C HIS A 4 -76.46 -33.92 -121.66
N ARG A 5 -76.50 -32.98 -122.61
CA ARG A 5 -75.46 -32.48 -123.56
C ARG A 5 -76.01 -31.25 -124.33
N ASP A 6 -75.10 -30.52 -124.97
CA ASP A 6 -75.18 -29.83 -126.29
C ASP A 6 -76.55 -29.28 -126.76
N ARG A 7 -76.72 -27.98 -127.08
CA ARG A 7 -76.01 -27.15 -128.07
C ARG A 7 -76.15 -27.66 -129.52
N ALA A 8 -76.47 -26.72 -130.41
CA ALA A 8 -76.26 -26.77 -131.88
C ALA A 8 -77.24 -27.69 -132.67
N LEU A 9 -78.07 -27.11 -133.56
CA LEU A 9 -77.82 -26.78 -134.98
C LEU A 9 -78.51 -27.85 -135.87
N ARG A 10 -79.61 -27.50 -136.55
CA ARG A 10 -79.70 -26.75 -137.82
C ARG A 10 -79.44 -27.64 -139.05
N VAL A 11 -80.44 -27.60 -139.98
CA VAL A 11 -80.24 -27.50 -141.46
C VAL A 11 -79.71 -28.81 -142.10
N PRO A 12 -79.81 -29.06 -143.43
CA PRO A 12 -80.41 -28.29 -144.55
C PRO A 12 -81.73 -28.89 -145.11
N VAL A 13 -82.66 -28.15 -145.73
CA VAL A 13 -82.68 -27.35 -146.99
C VAL A 13 -82.77 -28.19 -148.29
N ALA A 14 -83.85 -27.93 -149.07
CA ALA A 14 -83.94 -27.83 -150.56
C ALA A 14 -85.29 -28.38 -151.12
N VAL A 15 -85.93 -27.92 -152.21
CA VAL A 15 -86.17 -26.58 -152.86
C VAL A 15 -87.05 -26.82 -154.13
N VAL A 16 -87.66 -25.78 -154.76
CA VAL A 16 -88.41 -25.76 -156.09
C VAL A 16 -89.89 -26.28 -156.09
N LEU A 17 -90.89 -25.84 -156.91
CA LEU A 17 -91.34 -24.56 -157.57
C LEU A 17 -92.69 -24.79 -158.34
N CYS A 18 -93.51 -23.73 -158.58
CA CYS A 18 -94.60 -23.57 -159.60
C CYS A 18 -95.95 -24.37 -159.49
N VAL A 19 -97.12 -23.98 -160.06
CA VAL A 19 -97.89 -22.69 -160.09
C VAL A 19 -99.29 -22.86 -160.80
N LEU A 20 -100.38 -22.21 -160.29
CA LEU A 20 -101.76 -22.05 -160.88
C LEU A 20 -102.67 -23.34 -160.95
N LEU A 21 -104.03 -23.37 -161.20
CA LEU A 21 -105.08 -22.39 -161.61
C LEU A 21 -106.54 -22.71 -161.04
N MET A 22 -107.52 -21.87 -161.40
CA MET A 22 -108.98 -21.65 -161.06
C MET A 22 -110.16 -22.69 -161.07
N LEU A 23 -111.12 -22.46 -160.14
CA LEU A 23 -112.62 -22.25 -160.19
C LEU A 23 -113.63 -23.05 -161.10
N CYS A 24 -114.74 -23.57 -160.50
CA CYS A 24 -116.19 -23.33 -160.83
C CYS A 24 -117.19 -24.14 -159.93
N SER A 25 -118.52 -23.95 -160.05
CA SER A 25 -119.59 -24.38 -159.08
C SER A 25 -120.93 -24.87 -159.71
N VAL A 26 -121.74 -25.73 -159.02
CA VAL A 26 -123.24 -25.69 -158.83
C VAL A 26 -123.89 -26.93 -158.13
N SER A 27 -124.93 -26.68 -157.31
CA SER A 27 -126.24 -27.37 -157.04
C SER A 27 -126.43 -28.90 -156.79
N ALA A 28 -127.62 -29.28 -156.25
CA ALA A 28 -127.91 -30.53 -155.51
C ALA A 28 -129.08 -31.41 -156.04
N SER A 29 -129.25 -32.63 -155.50
CA SER A 29 -130.49 -33.46 -155.55
C SER A 29 -130.54 -34.54 -154.42
N ALA A 30 -131.71 -35.18 -154.23
CA ALA A 30 -131.91 -36.39 -153.43
C ALA A 30 -133.14 -37.19 -153.95
N ASP A 31 -133.18 -38.51 -153.73
CA ASP A 31 -134.18 -39.43 -154.28
C ASP A 31 -134.71 -40.41 -153.21
N TRP A 32 -135.95 -40.92 -153.37
CA TRP A 32 -136.62 -41.85 -152.44
C TRP A 32 -137.54 -42.84 -153.16
N GLY A 33 -137.32 -44.13 -152.95
CA GLY A 33 -138.17 -45.21 -153.48
C GLY A 33 -139.21 -45.73 -152.47
N THR A 34 -140.41 -46.04 -152.99
CA THR A 34 -141.60 -46.62 -152.32
C THR A 34 -142.48 -45.66 -151.51
N ALA A 35 -143.80 -45.86 -151.62
CA ALA A 35 -144.82 -44.92 -151.13
C ALA A 35 -145.48 -45.40 -149.83
N GLY A 36 -145.47 -44.53 -148.82
CA GLY A 36 -146.28 -44.64 -147.60
C GLY A 36 -146.59 -43.24 -147.06
N ARG A 37 -147.76 -43.03 -146.46
CA ARG A 37 -148.15 -41.74 -145.87
C ARG A 37 -148.07 -41.78 -144.34
N GLY A 38 -147.29 -40.86 -143.78
CA GLY A 38 -147.29 -40.50 -142.36
C GLY A 38 -147.08 -39.00 -142.23
N GLY A 39 -147.69 -38.37 -141.22
CA GLY A 39 -147.60 -36.92 -140.98
C GLY A 39 -146.75 -36.59 -139.76
N GLY A 40 -145.92 -35.56 -139.86
CA GLY A 40 -145.12 -35.02 -138.75
C GLY A 40 -145.05 -33.49 -138.82
N VAL A 41 -144.94 -32.83 -137.67
CA VAL A 41 -144.91 -31.36 -137.55
C VAL A 41 -143.50 -30.91 -137.18
N ALA A 42 -143.00 -29.84 -137.82
CA ALA A 42 -141.72 -29.21 -137.50
C ALA A 42 -141.90 -27.74 -137.11
N GLN A 43 -141.13 -27.27 -136.12
CA GLN A 43 -141.05 -25.85 -135.75
C GLN A 43 -139.87 -25.17 -136.43
N THR A 44 -140.07 -23.94 -136.91
CA THR A 44 -139.04 -23.11 -137.60
C THR A 44 -138.64 -21.88 -136.78
N GLY A 45 -137.36 -21.50 -136.82
CA GLY A 45 -136.82 -20.27 -136.23
C GLY A 45 -135.31 -20.16 -136.46
N THR A 46 -134.66 -19.17 -135.84
CA THR A 46 -133.23 -18.87 -136.08
C THR A 46 -132.50 -18.55 -134.77
N LEU A 47 -131.25 -19.02 -134.62
CA LEU A 47 -130.34 -18.64 -133.53
C LEU A 47 -129.36 -17.55 -134.00
N ALA A 48 -129.15 -16.51 -133.20
CA ALA A 48 -128.17 -15.45 -133.49
C ALA A 48 -126.80 -15.73 -132.83
N PRO A 49 -125.69 -15.20 -133.37
CA PRO A 49 -124.34 -15.39 -132.81
C PRO A 49 -124.12 -14.60 -131.49
N PRO A 50 -123.08 -14.95 -130.71
CA PRO A 50 -122.64 -14.16 -129.55
C PRO A 50 -122.25 -12.73 -129.90
N SER A 51 -122.25 -11.84 -128.91
CA SER A 51 -121.88 -10.42 -129.06
C SER A 51 -120.68 -10.03 -128.19
N ALA A 52 -120.13 -8.82 -128.38
CA ALA A 52 -119.05 -8.23 -127.55
C ALA A 52 -117.79 -9.10 -127.30
N LEU A 53 -117.38 -9.88 -128.31
CA LEU A 53 -116.21 -10.74 -128.22
C LEU A 53 -114.91 -9.92 -128.15
N THR A 54 -114.18 -10.03 -127.03
CA THR A 54 -112.98 -9.25 -126.73
C THR A 54 -111.84 -10.12 -126.16
N VAL A 55 -110.61 -9.74 -126.51
CA VAL A 55 -109.36 -10.40 -126.10
C VAL A 55 -108.32 -9.30 -125.82
N PRO A 56 -107.83 -9.13 -124.57
CA PRO A 56 -106.85 -8.10 -124.22
C PRO A 56 -105.42 -8.55 -124.59
N ARG A 57 -104.43 -7.65 -124.44
CA ARG A 57 -103.00 -8.00 -124.53
C ARG A 57 -102.61 -8.98 -123.42
N LEU A 58 -101.50 -9.68 -123.64
CA LEU A 58 -100.93 -10.63 -122.69
C LEU A 58 -100.46 -9.92 -121.41
N THR A 59 -100.93 -10.37 -120.23
CA THR A 59 -100.56 -9.79 -118.92
C THR A 59 -99.58 -10.67 -118.13
N ASN A 60 -99.40 -11.92 -118.52
CA ASN A 60 -98.39 -12.85 -118.02
C ASN A 60 -98.25 -14.03 -119.00
N MET A 61 -97.20 -14.84 -118.87
CA MET A 61 -96.95 -15.98 -119.77
C MET A 61 -97.99 -17.13 -119.69
N ALA A 62 -98.92 -17.12 -118.72
CA ALA A 62 -99.71 -18.29 -118.36
C ALA A 62 -101.13 -18.33 -118.98
N SER A 63 -101.74 -17.19 -119.33
CA SER A 63 -103.08 -17.21 -119.95
C SER A 63 -103.49 -15.92 -120.67
N LEU A 64 -104.36 -16.06 -121.67
CA LEU A 64 -105.02 -14.95 -122.38
C LEU A 64 -106.55 -15.07 -122.21
N PRO A 65 -107.25 -14.13 -121.54
CA PRO A 65 -108.67 -14.24 -121.29
C PRO A 65 -109.52 -13.78 -122.50
N VAL A 66 -110.37 -14.68 -123.00
CA VAL A 66 -111.35 -14.45 -124.06
C VAL A 66 -112.72 -14.21 -123.42
N ARG A 67 -113.43 -13.14 -123.80
CA ARG A 67 -114.70 -12.72 -123.19
C ARG A 67 -115.75 -12.40 -124.25
N TRP A 68 -117.03 -12.71 -124.01
CA TRP A 68 -118.15 -12.42 -124.90
C TRP A 68 -119.44 -12.17 -124.11
N ALA A 69 -120.54 -11.88 -124.82
CA ALA A 69 -121.88 -11.70 -124.28
C ALA A 69 -122.91 -12.56 -125.07
N PRO A 70 -124.10 -12.82 -124.50
CA PRO A 70 -125.13 -13.62 -125.18
C PRO A 70 -125.62 -13.01 -126.50
N PRO A 71 -126.30 -13.79 -127.36
CA PRO A 71 -127.01 -13.27 -128.52
C PRO A 71 -128.13 -12.31 -128.11
N ALA A 72 -128.23 -11.17 -128.80
CA ALA A 72 -129.16 -10.10 -128.42
C ALA A 72 -130.64 -10.39 -128.74
N ARG A 73 -130.94 -11.39 -129.59
CA ARG A 73 -132.30 -11.82 -129.98
C ARG A 73 -132.30 -13.31 -130.34
N GLY A 74 -133.45 -13.97 -130.16
CA GLY A 74 -133.63 -15.41 -130.42
C GLY A 74 -133.66 -16.25 -129.15
N PRO A 75 -133.75 -17.59 -129.26
CA PRO A 75 -133.73 -18.48 -128.09
C PRO A 75 -132.39 -18.41 -127.36
N VAL A 76 -132.43 -18.44 -126.03
CA VAL A 76 -131.22 -18.41 -125.18
C VAL A 76 -130.39 -19.67 -125.44
N PRO A 77 -129.09 -19.56 -125.82
CA PRO A 77 -128.24 -20.72 -126.05
C PRO A 77 -128.18 -21.66 -124.84
N THR A 78 -128.22 -22.96 -125.09
CA THR A 78 -127.89 -24.00 -124.11
C THR A 78 -126.40 -24.01 -123.73
N GLY A 79 -125.55 -23.30 -124.49
CA GLY A 79 -124.18 -22.94 -124.11
C GLY A 79 -123.35 -22.47 -125.30
N TYR A 80 -122.03 -22.31 -125.08
CA TYR A 80 -121.06 -21.84 -126.07
C TYR A 80 -119.85 -22.78 -126.13
N PHE A 81 -119.20 -22.92 -127.28
CA PHE A 81 -117.82 -23.43 -127.33
C PHE A 81 -116.90 -22.44 -128.04
N VAL A 82 -115.64 -22.46 -127.65
CA VAL A 82 -114.60 -21.52 -128.11
C VAL A 82 -113.53 -22.30 -128.82
N GLU A 83 -113.21 -21.85 -130.03
CA GLU A 83 -112.09 -22.33 -130.82
C GLU A 83 -111.07 -21.20 -130.99
N ARG A 84 -109.79 -21.53 -130.91
CA ARG A 84 -108.72 -20.68 -131.40
C ARG A 84 -108.66 -20.81 -132.93
N VAL A 85 -108.56 -19.69 -133.63
CA VAL A 85 -108.38 -19.61 -135.08
C VAL A 85 -107.00 -19.04 -135.37
N GLY A 86 -106.14 -19.85 -136.00
CA GLY A 86 -104.79 -19.44 -136.38
C GLY A 86 -104.15 -20.45 -137.34
N GLY A 87 -103.36 -19.96 -138.30
CA GLY A 87 -102.64 -20.81 -139.26
C GLY A 87 -103.52 -21.66 -140.18
N GLY A 88 -104.78 -21.29 -140.41
CA GLY A 88 -105.74 -22.06 -141.22
C GLY A 88 -106.42 -23.23 -140.50
N THR A 89 -106.06 -23.49 -139.24
CA THR A 89 -106.69 -24.53 -138.40
C THR A 89 -107.54 -23.91 -137.29
N THR A 90 -108.66 -24.55 -136.95
CA THR A 90 -109.37 -24.28 -135.69
C THR A 90 -109.01 -25.34 -134.66
N GLN A 91 -108.74 -24.93 -133.41
CA GLN A 91 -108.52 -25.83 -132.29
C GLN A 91 -109.48 -25.48 -131.15
N PRO A 92 -110.23 -26.45 -130.57
CA PRO A 92 -111.04 -26.18 -129.39
C PRO A 92 -110.15 -25.73 -128.23
N VAL A 93 -110.53 -24.64 -127.58
CA VAL A 93 -109.86 -24.11 -126.39
C VAL A 93 -110.82 -24.08 -125.20
N CYS A 94 -110.27 -23.77 -124.03
CA CYS A 94 -111.04 -23.68 -122.79
C CYS A 94 -111.80 -24.98 -122.41
N ASN A 95 -111.31 -26.14 -122.85
CA ASN A 95 -111.94 -27.46 -122.68
C ASN A 95 -113.42 -27.53 -123.12
N SER A 96 -113.75 -26.78 -124.17
CA SER A 96 -115.09 -26.64 -124.73
C SER A 96 -115.20 -27.25 -126.13
N GLY A 97 -116.40 -27.69 -126.51
CA GLY A 97 -116.66 -28.21 -127.86
C GLY A 97 -118.14 -28.50 -128.11
N PRO A 98 -118.53 -28.96 -129.32
CA PRO A 98 -119.93 -29.18 -129.68
C PRO A 98 -120.68 -30.14 -128.74
N ALA A 99 -120.00 -31.18 -128.25
CA ALA A 99 -120.56 -32.16 -127.31
C ALA A 99 -120.55 -31.69 -125.84
N ARG A 100 -119.87 -30.57 -125.53
CA ARG A 100 -119.70 -30.06 -124.16
C ARG A 100 -119.59 -28.53 -124.17
N PRO A 101 -120.70 -27.82 -124.40
CA PRO A 101 -120.72 -26.36 -124.40
C PRO A 101 -120.61 -25.80 -122.98
N LEU A 102 -119.91 -24.67 -122.84
CA LEU A 102 -119.77 -23.85 -121.64
C LEU A 102 -121.05 -23.04 -121.39
N ALA A 103 -121.48 -22.95 -120.13
CA ALA A 103 -122.47 -21.95 -119.71
C ALA A 103 -121.84 -20.56 -119.45
N ALA A 104 -120.50 -20.48 -119.37
CA ALA A 104 -119.78 -19.24 -119.10
C ALA A 104 -119.75 -18.28 -120.31
N LEU A 105 -119.55 -17.00 -120.01
CA LEU A 105 -119.41 -15.91 -120.99
C LEU A 105 -117.94 -15.44 -121.16
N SER A 106 -117.01 -16.17 -120.57
CA SER A 106 -115.58 -15.95 -120.71
C SER A 106 -114.82 -17.25 -120.45
N CYS A 107 -113.62 -17.35 -120.98
CA CYS A 107 -112.70 -18.41 -120.66
C CYS A 107 -111.25 -17.96 -120.88
N ALA A 108 -110.29 -18.65 -120.27
CA ALA A 108 -108.87 -18.33 -120.40
C ALA A 108 -108.19 -19.35 -121.31
N ASP A 109 -107.50 -18.89 -122.35
CA ASP A 109 -106.66 -19.73 -123.18
C ASP A 109 -105.25 -19.80 -122.57
N THR A 110 -104.87 -21.01 -122.15
CA THR A 110 -103.59 -21.32 -121.50
C THR A 110 -102.58 -21.97 -122.45
N GLY A 111 -102.98 -22.34 -123.68
CA GLY A 111 -102.12 -23.06 -124.64
C GLY A 111 -101.34 -22.14 -125.58
N LEU A 112 -100.94 -20.95 -125.11
CA LEU A 112 -100.49 -19.85 -125.97
C LEU A 112 -99.19 -20.18 -126.72
N ARG A 113 -99.04 -19.62 -127.92
CA ARG A 113 -97.82 -19.68 -128.72
C ARG A 113 -97.55 -18.29 -129.30
N THR A 114 -96.30 -17.97 -129.54
CA THR A 114 -95.91 -16.68 -130.14
C THR A 114 -96.51 -16.53 -131.55
N GLY A 115 -97.10 -15.37 -131.85
CA GLY A 115 -97.73 -15.05 -133.13
C GLY A 115 -99.15 -14.49 -133.02
N ALA A 116 -99.79 -14.31 -134.18
CA ALA A 116 -101.14 -13.76 -134.30
C ALA A 116 -102.22 -14.81 -133.99
N VAL A 117 -103.21 -14.45 -133.17
CA VAL A 117 -104.32 -15.34 -132.77
C VAL A 117 -105.68 -14.65 -132.73
N SER A 118 -106.68 -15.24 -133.40
CA SER A 118 -108.10 -14.87 -133.27
C SER A 118 -108.87 -15.97 -132.54
N TYR A 119 -110.04 -15.66 -132.01
CA TYR A 119 -110.92 -16.61 -131.33
C TYR A 119 -112.30 -16.64 -131.94
N ARG A 120 -112.91 -17.82 -131.99
CA ARG A 120 -114.23 -18.10 -132.57
C ARG A 120 -115.13 -18.67 -131.48
N VAL A 121 -116.24 -18.01 -131.18
CA VAL A 121 -117.21 -18.44 -130.16
C VAL A 121 -118.51 -18.84 -130.84
N THR A 122 -118.87 -20.12 -130.73
CA THR A 122 -120.10 -20.68 -131.28
C THR A 122 -121.14 -20.90 -130.19
N ALA A 123 -122.27 -20.20 -130.27
CA ALA A 123 -123.47 -20.46 -129.47
C ALA A 123 -124.20 -21.71 -130.00
N VAL A 124 -124.76 -22.51 -129.09
CA VAL A 124 -125.50 -23.75 -129.37
C VAL A 124 -126.87 -23.71 -128.70
N TYR A 125 -127.95 -23.93 -129.44
CA TYR A 125 -129.31 -24.13 -128.92
C TYR A 125 -129.94 -25.37 -129.58
N ARG A 126 -130.06 -26.47 -128.84
CA ARG A 126 -130.45 -27.78 -129.39
C ARG A 126 -129.56 -28.16 -130.60
N SER A 127 -130.11 -28.22 -131.81
CA SER A 127 -129.39 -28.49 -133.06
C SER A 127 -128.94 -27.23 -133.81
N TRP A 128 -129.31 -26.03 -133.36
CA TRP A 128 -128.95 -24.77 -134.02
C TRP A 128 -127.63 -24.23 -133.45
N THR A 129 -126.78 -23.71 -134.33
CA THR A 129 -125.51 -23.09 -133.94
C THR A 129 -125.29 -21.77 -134.67
N ALA A 130 -124.71 -20.78 -134.00
CA ALA A 130 -124.38 -19.47 -134.57
C ALA A 130 -123.08 -18.93 -133.95
N THR A 131 -122.25 -18.23 -134.73
CA THR A 131 -120.83 -17.99 -134.36
C THR A 131 -120.37 -16.55 -134.55
N ALA A 132 -119.52 -16.06 -133.64
CA ALA A 132 -118.77 -14.81 -133.73
C ALA A 132 -117.25 -15.07 -133.72
N VAL A 133 -116.45 -14.15 -134.29
CA VAL A 133 -114.98 -14.24 -134.37
C VAL A 133 -114.34 -12.92 -133.91
N SER A 134 -113.20 -12.97 -133.22
CA SER A 134 -112.44 -11.81 -132.74
C SER A 134 -111.42 -11.30 -133.75
N ASP A 135 -111.06 -10.03 -133.62
CA ASP A 135 -109.84 -9.48 -134.22
C ASP A 135 -108.59 -10.25 -133.72
N PRO A 136 -107.50 -10.28 -134.52
CA PRO A 136 -106.28 -10.99 -134.17
C PRO A 136 -105.42 -10.21 -133.15
N VAL A 137 -104.97 -10.89 -132.10
CA VAL A 137 -104.03 -10.37 -131.09
C VAL A 137 -102.64 -10.95 -131.33
N GLN A 138 -101.60 -10.12 -131.24
CA GLN A 138 -100.21 -10.60 -131.24
C GLN A 138 -99.81 -11.07 -129.84
N VAL A 139 -99.32 -12.31 -129.75
CA VAL A 139 -98.72 -12.86 -128.53
C VAL A 139 -97.21 -12.88 -128.70
N ALA A 140 -96.49 -12.10 -127.89
CA ALA A 140 -95.02 -12.11 -127.82
C ALA A 140 -94.59 -12.71 -126.49
N LEU A 141 -94.09 -13.95 -126.49
CA LEU A 141 -93.61 -14.61 -125.27
C LEU A 141 -92.12 -14.32 -125.07
N PRO A 142 -91.67 -13.92 -123.87
CA PRO A 142 -90.26 -13.78 -123.56
C PRO A 142 -89.57 -15.15 -123.57
N ALA A 143 -88.31 -15.18 -124.00
CA ALA A 143 -87.46 -16.37 -124.10
C ALA A 143 -86.09 -16.21 -123.43
N ALA A 144 -85.61 -14.98 -123.28
CA ALA A 144 -84.37 -14.65 -122.57
C ALA A 144 -84.52 -13.32 -121.81
N VAL A 145 -83.71 -13.18 -120.76
CA VAL A 145 -83.39 -11.88 -120.17
C VAL A 145 -82.04 -11.42 -120.73
N VAL A 146 -81.86 -10.13 -120.99
CA VAL A 146 -80.58 -9.56 -121.46
C VAL A 146 -80.25 -8.28 -120.70
N PHE A 147 -78.96 -7.98 -120.50
CA PHE A 147 -78.53 -6.71 -119.92
C PHE A 147 -78.61 -5.59 -120.97
N CYS A 148 -79.51 -4.65 -120.75
CA CYS A 148 -79.67 -3.44 -121.57
C CYS A 148 -78.77 -2.31 -121.06
N GLN A 149 -78.56 -2.23 -119.75
CA GLN A 149 -77.51 -1.40 -119.13
C GLN A 149 -76.56 -2.31 -118.33
N GLN A 150 -75.29 -2.36 -118.76
CA GLN A 150 -74.24 -3.14 -118.09
C GLN A 150 -73.82 -2.49 -116.76
N PRO A 151 -73.38 -3.29 -115.76
CA PRO A 151 -72.75 -2.75 -114.56
C PRO A 151 -71.42 -2.07 -114.89
N THR A 152 -71.15 -0.97 -114.19
CA THR A 152 -69.90 -0.21 -114.24
C THR A 152 -69.02 -0.54 -113.03
N SER A 153 -67.72 -0.27 -113.13
CA SER A 153 -66.83 -0.36 -111.96
C SER A 153 -67.25 0.65 -110.89
N THR A 154 -67.28 0.24 -109.63
CA THR A 154 -67.78 1.05 -108.51
C THR A 154 -66.90 0.95 -107.26
N ILE A 155 -67.15 1.77 -106.25
CA ILE A 155 -66.45 1.74 -104.97
C ILE A 155 -67.14 0.73 -104.04
N ALA A 156 -66.35 -0.03 -103.26
CA ALA A 156 -66.87 -0.99 -102.29
C ALA A 156 -67.92 -0.37 -101.34
N GLY A 157 -69.07 -1.03 -101.23
CA GLY A 157 -70.22 -0.59 -100.44
C GLY A 157 -71.08 0.51 -101.07
N THR A 158 -70.72 1.03 -102.25
CA THR A 158 -71.55 2.01 -102.98
C THR A 158 -72.38 1.33 -104.08
N PRO A 159 -73.60 1.82 -104.39
CA PRO A 159 -74.39 1.30 -105.51
C PRO A 159 -73.67 1.42 -106.86
N VAL A 160 -73.85 0.44 -107.74
CA VAL A 160 -73.42 0.50 -109.14
C VAL A 160 -74.24 1.57 -109.86
N SER A 161 -73.56 2.52 -110.52
CA SER A 161 -74.19 3.66 -111.18
C SER A 161 -73.61 3.90 -112.58
N PRO A 162 -74.43 4.06 -113.64
CA PRO A 162 -75.90 3.98 -113.64
C PRO A 162 -76.42 2.59 -113.22
N GLY A 163 -77.67 2.56 -112.73
CA GLY A 163 -78.31 1.33 -112.27
C GLY A 163 -78.39 0.27 -113.38
N VAL A 164 -78.33 -1.00 -112.98
CA VAL A 164 -78.27 -2.13 -113.90
C VAL A 164 -79.66 -2.43 -114.44
N GLU A 165 -79.84 -2.39 -115.75
CA GLU A 165 -81.15 -2.58 -116.39
C GLU A 165 -81.14 -3.82 -117.28
N LEU A 166 -82.20 -4.61 -117.16
CA LEU A 166 -82.41 -5.79 -117.99
C LEU A 166 -83.74 -5.72 -118.73
N CYS A 167 -83.74 -6.19 -119.97
CA CYS A 167 -84.95 -6.32 -120.78
C CYS A 167 -85.26 -7.79 -121.05
N LEU A 168 -86.54 -8.10 -121.17
CA LEU A 168 -87.01 -9.36 -121.74
C LEU A 168 -87.00 -9.27 -123.27
N VAL A 169 -86.51 -10.34 -123.92
CA VAL A 169 -86.58 -10.49 -125.38
C VAL A 169 -87.24 -11.80 -125.76
N THR A 170 -87.91 -11.80 -126.91
CA THR A 170 -88.50 -12.98 -127.55
C THR A 170 -87.41 -13.91 -128.10
N ALA A 171 -87.79 -15.09 -128.58
CA ALA A 171 -86.86 -16.03 -129.21
C ALA A 171 -86.22 -15.50 -130.52
N THR A 172 -86.75 -14.43 -131.11
CA THR A 172 -86.19 -13.75 -132.29
C THR A 172 -85.28 -12.57 -131.94
N GLY A 173 -85.22 -12.15 -130.66
CA GLY A 173 -84.42 -11.03 -130.18
C GLY A 173 -85.18 -9.70 -130.07
N ASP A 174 -86.45 -9.67 -130.46
CA ASP A 174 -87.32 -8.49 -130.34
C ASP A 174 -87.75 -8.28 -128.88
N PRO A 175 -88.08 -7.04 -128.43
CA PRO A 175 -88.57 -6.78 -127.08
C PRO A 175 -89.84 -7.58 -126.73
N ALA A 176 -89.90 -8.12 -125.52
CA ALA A 176 -91.07 -8.85 -125.01
C ALA A 176 -91.77 -8.04 -123.90
N GLU A 177 -92.77 -7.24 -124.29
CA GLU A 177 -93.61 -6.39 -123.43
C GLU A 177 -94.47 -7.22 -122.44
N VAL A 178 -93.84 -7.82 -121.42
CA VAL A 178 -94.52 -8.65 -120.40
C VAL A 178 -94.11 -8.23 -119.00
N ALA A 179 -95.09 -7.68 -118.27
CA ALA A 179 -94.96 -7.29 -116.87
C ALA A 179 -95.01 -8.48 -115.91
N GLY A 180 -94.49 -8.26 -114.70
CA GLY A 180 -94.66 -9.17 -113.57
C GLY A 180 -93.75 -10.40 -113.57
N ILE A 181 -92.76 -10.50 -114.48
CA ILE A 181 -91.78 -11.58 -114.47
C ILE A 181 -90.70 -11.27 -113.42
N PRO A 182 -90.51 -12.10 -112.38
CA PRO A 182 -89.45 -11.89 -111.41
C PRO A 182 -88.08 -12.24 -112.02
N VAL A 183 -87.20 -11.26 -112.06
CA VAL A 183 -85.78 -11.40 -112.42
C VAL A 183 -84.94 -11.33 -111.14
N THR A 184 -84.04 -12.29 -110.96
CA THR A 184 -83.13 -12.39 -109.81
C THR A 184 -81.69 -12.18 -110.25
N ILE A 185 -80.94 -11.36 -109.50
CA ILE A 185 -79.52 -11.07 -109.73
C ILE A 185 -78.64 -11.75 -108.67
N GLY A 186 -77.62 -12.46 -109.12
CA GLY A 186 -76.51 -12.96 -108.31
C GLY A 186 -75.16 -12.36 -108.72
N LEU A 187 -74.16 -12.50 -107.87
CA LEU A 187 -72.78 -12.08 -108.11
C LEU A 187 -71.86 -13.30 -108.24
N THR A 188 -70.93 -13.24 -109.19
CA THR A 188 -69.88 -14.24 -109.41
C THR A 188 -68.55 -13.52 -109.70
N GLY A 189 -67.41 -14.22 -109.64
CA GLY A 189 -66.08 -13.61 -109.74
C GLY A 189 -65.55 -13.03 -108.41
N GLY A 190 -64.51 -12.20 -108.50
CA GLY A 190 -63.85 -11.50 -107.38
C GLY A 190 -63.37 -12.44 -106.28
N ALA A 191 -62.71 -13.54 -106.69
CA ALA A 191 -62.23 -14.64 -105.86
C ALA A 191 -63.26 -15.26 -104.88
N GLY A 192 -64.56 -15.04 -105.10
CA GLY A 192 -65.65 -15.55 -104.26
C GLY A 192 -65.75 -14.91 -102.86
N GLN A 193 -65.11 -13.76 -102.60
CA GLN A 193 -65.10 -13.14 -101.27
C GLN A 193 -66.06 -11.95 -101.10
N GLY A 194 -66.69 -11.48 -102.19
CA GLY A 194 -67.64 -10.37 -102.17
C GLY A 194 -69.08 -10.82 -101.92
N VAL A 195 -69.83 -9.98 -101.20
CA VAL A 195 -71.27 -10.12 -100.99
C VAL A 195 -71.99 -9.05 -101.81
N LEU A 196 -72.98 -9.46 -102.61
CA LEU A 196 -73.89 -8.54 -103.30
C LEU A 196 -75.03 -8.14 -102.35
N ASN A 197 -75.24 -6.84 -102.22
CA ASN A 197 -76.26 -6.20 -101.39
C ASN A 197 -77.21 -5.40 -102.29
N GLY A 198 -78.38 -5.03 -101.77
CA GLY A 198 -79.45 -4.37 -102.52
C GLY A 198 -80.62 -5.31 -102.82
N THR A 199 -81.55 -4.87 -103.68
CA THR A 199 -82.77 -5.61 -104.01
C THR A 199 -82.48 -6.67 -105.06
N LEU A 200 -82.10 -7.88 -104.63
CA LEU A 200 -81.64 -8.95 -105.53
C LEU A 200 -82.73 -9.57 -106.42
N THR A 201 -84.01 -9.19 -106.29
CA THR A 201 -85.09 -9.68 -107.17
C THR A 201 -86.13 -8.58 -107.39
N ARG A 202 -86.46 -8.31 -108.65
CA ARG A 202 -87.47 -7.32 -109.06
C ARG A 202 -88.31 -7.85 -110.22
N THR A 203 -89.54 -7.36 -110.34
CA THR A 203 -90.45 -7.74 -111.43
C THR A 203 -90.37 -6.78 -112.61
N THR A 204 -90.53 -7.30 -113.82
CA THR A 204 -90.57 -6.49 -115.05
C THR A 204 -91.80 -5.58 -115.13
N ASP A 205 -91.64 -4.44 -115.80
CA ASP A 205 -92.69 -3.47 -116.12
C ASP A 205 -93.49 -3.84 -117.39
N ALA A 206 -94.37 -2.94 -117.83
CA ALA A 206 -95.20 -3.15 -119.02
C ALA A 206 -94.40 -3.23 -120.33
N GLN A 207 -93.15 -2.76 -120.34
CA GLN A 207 -92.22 -2.79 -121.47
C GLN A 207 -91.34 -4.05 -121.44
N GLY A 208 -91.41 -4.85 -120.37
CA GLY A 208 -90.53 -5.99 -120.15
C GLY A 208 -89.15 -5.58 -119.63
N ALA A 209 -88.98 -4.36 -119.11
CA ALA A 209 -87.75 -3.87 -118.52
C ALA A 209 -87.77 -4.01 -116.99
N VAL A 210 -86.58 -4.10 -116.38
CA VAL A 210 -86.40 -4.10 -114.92
C VAL A 210 -85.06 -3.47 -114.54
N THR A 211 -85.11 -2.43 -113.70
CA THR A 211 -83.92 -1.69 -113.23
C THR A 211 -83.57 -2.05 -111.79
N PHE A 212 -82.29 -2.26 -111.54
CA PHE A 212 -81.66 -2.53 -110.26
C PHE A 212 -80.71 -1.37 -109.92
N ASP A 213 -81.19 -0.44 -109.11
CA ASP A 213 -80.55 0.85 -108.79
C ASP A 213 -79.83 0.87 -107.43
N ASP A 214 -79.90 -0.22 -106.65
CA ASP A 214 -79.37 -0.32 -105.29
C ASP A 214 -78.31 -1.42 -105.09
N LEU A 215 -77.85 -2.06 -106.17
CA LEU A 215 -76.88 -3.16 -106.12
C LEU A 215 -75.48 -2.67 -105.74
N SER A 216 -74.88 -3.23 -104.69
CA SER A 216 -73.53 -2.88 -104.22
C SER A 216 -72.74 -4.10 -103.73
N VAL A 217 -71.41 -4.05 -103.86
CA VAL A 217 -70.50 -5.14 -103.45
C VAL A 217 -69.58 -4.66 -102.34
N ASN A 218 -69.46 -5.42 -101.25
CA ASN A 218 -68.74 -4.98 -100.04
C ASN A 218 -67.21 -5.22 -100.05
N ARG A 219 -66.71 -6.06 -100.96
CA ARG A 219 -65.27 -6.32 -101.08
C ARG A 219 -64.71 -5.76 -102.37
N ALA A 220 -63.49 -5.24 -102.24
CA ALA A 220 -62.71 -4.83 -103.39
C ALA A 220 -62.07 -6.05 -104.07
N ALA A 221 -62.36 -6.21 -105.36
CA ALA A 221 -61.69 -7.12 -106.27
C ALA A 221 -61.98 -6.67 -107.71
N ASP A 222 -61.13 -7.11 -108.64
CA ASP A 222 -61.44 -7.07 -110.06
C ASP A 222 -62.43 -8.22 -110.41
N ASP A 223 -62.63 -8.51 -111.69
CA ASP A 223 -63.29 -9.73 -112.20
C ASP A 223 -64.74 -10.05 -111.76
N TYR A 224 -65.46 -9.14 -111.11
CA TYR A 224 -66.88 -9.37 -110.74
C TYR A 224 -67.82 -9.40 -111.95
N HIS A 225 -68.82 -10.27 -111.89
CA HIS A 225 -69.90 -10.42 -112.87
C HIS A 225 -71.27 -10.53 -112.19
N LEU A 226 -72.29 -9.90 -112.77
CA LEU A 226 -73.69 -10.11 -112.40
C LEU A 226 -74.32 -11.20 -113.27
N GLN A 227 -74.98 -12.16 -112.65
CA GLN A 227 -75.76 -13.20 -113.32
C GLN A 227 -77.24 -12.94 -113.10
N ALA A 228 -78.00 -12.83 -114.19
CA ALA A 228 -79.44 -12.58 -114.15
C ALA A 228 -80.22 -13.83 -114.56
N THR A 229 -81.19 -14.22 -113.73
CA THR A 229 -82.03 -15.40 -113.94
C THR A 229 -83.51 -15.05 -113.80
N ALA A 230 -84.36 -15.72 -114.58
CA ALA A 230 -85.82 -15.64 -114.47
C ALA A 230 -86.42 -16.99 -114.84
N SER A 231 -87.45 -17.42 -114.13
CA SER A 231 -88.04 -18.76 -114.30
C SER A 231 -88.58 -18.98 -115.71
N GLY A 232 -88.04 -19.98 -116.41
CA GLY A 232 -88.43 -20.32 -117.79
C GLY A 232 -87.75 -19.50 -118.89
N LEU A 233 -86.87 -18.56 -118.55
CA LEU A 233 -86.10 -17.76 -119.50
C LEU A 233 -84.62 -18.16 -119.51
N THR A 234 -83.96 -17.93 -120.64
CA THR A 234 -82.51 -18.08 -120.75
C THR A 234 -81.81 -17.01 -119.88
N PRO A 235 -80.92 -17.40 -118.93
CA PRO A 235 -80.16 -16.46 -118.11
C PRO A 235 -79.17 -15.59 -118.92
N ALA A 236 -78.80 -14.44 -118.36
CA ALA A 236 -77.70 -13.61 -118.85
C ALA A 236 -76.57 -13.48 -117.83
N THR A 237 -75.39 -13.10 -118.32
CA THR A 237 -74.24 -12.73 -117.49
C THR A 237 -73.64 -11.44 -118.03
N SER A 238 -73.32 -10.50 -117.15
CA SER A 238 -72.75 -9.20 -117.52
C SER A 238 -71.31 -9.30 -118.00
N SER A 239 -70.78 -8.22 -118.58
CA SER A 239 -69.33 -8.00 -118.63
C SER A 239 -68.72 -7.98 -117.22
N THR A 240 -67.40 -8.19 -117.13
CA THR A 240 -66.64 -7.94 -115.90
C THR A 240 -66.74 -6.48 -115.49
N PHE A 241 -66.86 -6.21 -114.19
CA PHE A 241 -66.66 -4.89 -113.60
C PHE A 241 -65.74 -5.01 -112.38
N ALA A 242 -65.04 -3.94 -112.03
CA ALA A 242 -64.16 -3.90 -110.86
C ALA A 242 -64.86 -3.22 -109.68
N VAL A 243 -64.61 -3.72 -108.47
CA VAL A 243 -64.99 -3.04 -107.23
C VAL A 243 -63.69 -2.59 -106.58
N ILE A 244 -63.47 -1.28 -106.54
CA ILE A 244 -62.27 -0.70 -105.92
C ILE A 244 -62.49 -0.44 -104.43
N PRO A 245 -61.45 -0.47 -103.57
CA PRO A 245 -61.59 -0.13 -102.16
C PRO A 245 -62.14 1.29 -101.99
N ALA A 246 -62.85 1.54 -100.90
CA ALA A 246 -63.14 2.91 -100.49
C ALA A 246 -61.87 3.61 -99.99
N ASP A 247 -61.96 4.91 -99.71
CA ASP A 247 -60.85 5.65 -99.12
C ASP A 247 -60.39 5.02 -97.79
N GLY A 248 -59.10 5.15 -97.51
CA GLY A 248 -58.50 4.63 -96.29
C GLY A 248 -59.19 5.22 -95.06
N TYR A 249 -59.62 4.35 -94.15
CA TYR A 249 -60.34 4.72 -92.93
C TYR A 249 -59.49 4.50 -91.67
N HIS A 250 -58.73 3.39 -91.62
CA HIS A 250 -57.99 3.00 -90.42
C HIS A 250 -56.72 2.21 -90.71
N LEU A 251 -55.86 2.12 -89.69
CA LEU A 251 -54.68 1.26 -89.65
C LEU A 251 -54.95 0.02 -88.78
N VAL A 252 -54.47 -1.15 -89.22
CA VAL A 252 -54.59 -2.42 -88.51
C VAL A 252 -53.22 -3.09 -88.39
N MET A 253 -52.90 -3.61 -87.20
CA MET A 253 -51.74 -4.50 -87.01
C MET A 253 -52.13 -5.93 -87.40
N THR A 254 -51.58 -6.45 -88.50
CA THR A 254 -52.02 -7.73 -89.10
C THR A 254 -51.17 -8.93 -88.69
N THR A 255 -49.96 -8.70 -88.18
CA THR A 255 -49.13 -9.73 -87.52
C THR A 255 -49.59 -9.99 -86.09
N ALA A 256 -49.44 -11.22 -85.59
CA ALA A 256 -49.68 -11.54 -84.19
C ALA A 256 -48.73 -10.78 -83.25
N ALA A 257 -49.15 -10.58 -82.00
CA ALA A 257 -48.35 -9.94 -80.95
C ALA A 257 -47.02 -10.68 -80.73
N GLN A 258 -45.94 -9.93 -80.66
CA GLN A 258 -44.57 -10.43 -80.51
C GLN A 258 -44.18 -10.55 -79.03
N SER A 259 -43.25 -11.46 -78.73
CA SER A 259 -42.67 -11.59 -77.38
C SER A 259 -41.15 -11.73 -77.44
N GLY A 260 -40.44 -11.10 -76.51
CA GLY A 260 -38.98 -11.14 -76.43
C GLY A 260 -38.43 -10.50 -75.15
N PRO A 261 -37.11 -10.60 -74.89
CA PRO A 261 -36.49 -9.99 -73.72
C PRO A 261 -36.38 -8.46 -73.86
N ALA A 262 -36.27 -7.78 -72.72
CA ALA A 262 -35.97 -6.36 -72.64
C ALA A 262 -34.61 -6.06 -73.32
N ALA A 263 -34.58 -5.06 -74.20
CA ALA A 263 -33.43 -4.73 -75.03
C ALA A 263 -33.44 -3.26 -75.46
N THR A 264 -32.24 -2.70 -75.68
CA THR A 264 -32.04 -1.34 -76.20
C THR A 264 -32.16 -1.24 -77.73
N GLY A 265 -32.28 -2.39 -78.42
CA GLY A 265 -32.45 -2.53 -79.86
C GLY A 265 -33.84 -3.06 -80.21
N ALA A 266 -34.41 -2.58 -81.32
CA ALA A 266 -35.71 -3.04 -81.80
C ALA A 266 -35.58 -4.38 -82.54
N THR A 267 -35.92 -5.49 -81.88
CA THR A 267 -35.68 -6.86 -82.37
C THR A 267 -36.95 -7.72 -82.43
N LEU A 268 -38.04 -7.31 -81.79
CA LEU A 268 -39.34 -7.99 -81.88
C LEU A 268 -40.04 -7.61 -83.18
N GLY A 269 -40.22 -8.55 -84.10
CA GLY A 269 -40.87 -8.32 -85.38
C GLY A 269 -40.44 -9.30 -86.47
N PRO A 270 -40.83 -9.06 -87.74
CA PRO A 270 -41.51 -7.85 -88.21
C PRO A 270 -42.97 -7.77 -87.73
N ILE A 271 -43.38 -6.58 -87.31
CA ILE A 271 -44.77 -6.19 -87.05
C ILE A 271 -45.28 -5.50 -88.32
N THR A 272 -46.41 -5.94 -88.86
CA THR A 272 -46.99 -5.38 -90.09
C THR A 272 -48.19 -4.50 -89.76
N VAL A 273 -48.16 -3.25 -90.24
CA VAL A 273 -49.30 -2.34 -90.24
C VAL A 273 -49.89 -2.26 -91.65
N GLN A 274 -51.22 -2.32 -91.76
CA GLN A 274 -51.97 -2.22 -93.02
C GLN A 274 -52.97 -1.07 -92.96
N ARG A 275 -53.09 -0.30 -94.04
CA ARG A 275 -54.16 0.67 -94.28
C ARG A 275 -55.36 -0.04 -94.90
N GLN A 276 -56.52 0.09 -94.24
CA GLN A 276 -57.78 -0.50 -94.68
C GLN A 276 -58.89 0.56 -94.78
N ASP A 277 -59.87 0.32 -95.66
CA ASP A 277 -61.12 1.08 -95.69
C ASP A 277 -62.02 0.68 -94.50
N TRP A 278 -63.22 1.27 -94.42
CA TRP A 278 -64.17 0.98 -93.34
C TRP A 278 -64.83 -0.42 -93.45
N LEU A 279 -64.66 -1.12 -94.57
CA LEU A 279 -65.12 -2.48 -94.84
C LEU A 279 -64.01 -3.53 -94.63
N GLY A 280 -62.80 -3.10 -94.26
CA GLY A 280 -61.63 -3.95 -94.04
C GLY A 280 -60.89 -4.35 -95.32
N ASN A 281 -61.15 -3.69 -96.45
CA ASN A 281 -60.41 -3.92 -97.69
C ASN A 281 -59.06 -3.17 -97.66
N PRO A 282 -57.94 -3.79 -98.10
CA PRO A 282 -56.64 -3.10 -98.17
C PRO A 282 -56.65 -1.95 -99.19
N VAL A 283 -56.32 -0.73 -98.75
CA VAL A 283 -56.33 0.45 -99.64
C VAL A 283 -54.93 0.74 -100.14
N VAL A 284 -54.75 0.70 -101.46
CA VAL A 284 -53.51 1.06 -102.15
C VAL A 284 -53.62 2.50 -102.68
N LEU A 285 -52.59 3.32 -102.46
CA LEU A 285 -52.53 4.71 -102.92
C LEU A 285 -51.26 4.95 -103.74
N GLY A 286 -51.34 5.83 -104.74
CA GLY A 286 -50.19 6.18 -105.61
C GLY A 286 -49.11 7.04 -104.93
N ALA A 287 -49.35 7.51 -103.71
CA ALA A 287 -48.37 8.24 -102.89
C ALA A 287 -48.02 7.44 -101.62
N ALA A 288 -46.77 7.54 -101.18
CA ALA A 288 -46.33 6.93 -99.94
C ALA A 288 -46.94 7.65 -98.72
N ALA A 289 -47.36 6.89 -97.71
CA ALA A 289 -47.93 7.44 -96.47
C ALA A 289 -46.94 7.26 -95.31
N SER A 290 -46.81 8.26 -94.43
CA SER A 290 -46.02 8.17 -93.21
C SER A 290 -46.89 7.71 -92.05
N VAL A 291 -46.44 6.67 -91.34
CA VAL A 291 -47.09 6.09 -90.17
C VAL A 291 -46.20 6.34 -88.95
N ALA A 292 -46.64 7.21 -88.05
CA ALA A 292 -45.99 7.45 -86.77
C ALA A 292 -46.21 6.27 -85.81
N LEU A 293 -45.16 5.90 -85.08
CA LEU A 293 -45.15 4.78 -84.14
C LEU A 293 -44.93 5.29 -82.71
N THR A 294 -45.81 4.89 -81.79
CA THR A 294 -45.70 5.22 -80.36
C THR A 294 -45.90 3.97 -79.51
N SER A 295 -45.47 4.04 -78.24
CA SER A 295 -45.63 2.95 -77.27
C SER A 295 -46.13 3.50 -75.94
N SER A 296 -47.01 2.76 -75.27
CA SER A 296 -47.52 3.07 -73.93
C SER A 296 -46.55 2.74 -72.79
N THR A 297 -45.30 2.35 -73.11
CA THR A 297 -44.30 2.01 -72.11
C THR A 297 -43.83 3.23 -71.30
N THR A 298 -43.36 2.97 -70.09
CA THR A 298 -42.51 3.94 -69.34
C THR A 298 -41.03 3.55 -69.38
N GLY A 299 -40.67 2.50 -70.13
CA GLY A 299 -39.31 2.16 -70.48
C GLY A 299 -38.81 2.99 -71.66
N THR A 300 -37.66 2.60 -72.20
CA THR A 300 -37.14 3.18 -73.45
C THR A 300 -37.65 2.36 -74.63
N ALA A 301 -38.80 2.75 -75.18
CA ALA A 301 -39.30 2.20 -76.45
C ALA A 301 -38.34 2.53 -77.60
N ARG A 302 -38.21 1.59 -78.55
CA ARG A 302 -37.51 1.80 -79.81
C ARG A 302 -38.24 1.10 -80.94
N PHE A 303 -38.36 1.79 -82.08
CA PHE A 303 -38.79 1.20 -83.34
C PHE A 303 -37.62 1.20 -84.33
N ALA A 304 -37.61 0.27 -85.29
CA ALA A 304 -36.67 0.26 -86.40
C ALA A 304 -37.33 -0.33 -87.66
N ALA A 305 -36.87 0.06 -88.85
CA ALA A 305 -37.33 -0.55 -90.11
C ALA A 305 -36.80 -1.99 -90.29
N THR A 306 -35.66 -2.32 -89.68
CA THR A 306 -35.01 -3.64 -89.71
C THR A 306 -34.69 -4.10 -88.28
N SER A 307 -34.59 -5.42 -88.07
CA SER A 307 -34.20 -5.97 -86.76
C SER A 307 -32.83 -5.41 -86.32
N GLY A 308 -32.76 -4.90 -85.09
CA GLY A 308 -31.57 -4.25 -84.52
C GLY A 308 -31.19 -2.90 -85.13
N GLY A 309 -31.99 -2.36 -86.07
CA GLY A 309 -31.64 -1.18 -86.86
C GLY A 309 -31.58 0.15 -86.10
N THR A 310 -31.28 1.22 -86.85
CA THR A 310 -31.36 2.61 -86.36
C THR A 310 -32.76 2.93 -85.85
N ALA A 311 -32.85 3.71 -84.78
CA ALA A 311 -34.14 4.11 -84.22
C ALA A 311 -34.92 4.97 -85.21
N VAL A 312 -36.22 4.67 -85.38
CA VAL A 312 -37.17 5.48 -86.15
C VAL A 312 -38.37 5.84 -85.28
N THR A 313 -39.06 6.93 -85.62
CA THR A 313 -40.36 7.32 -85.05
C THR A 313 -41.51 7.16 -86.05
N THR A 314 -41.18 6.92 -87.32
CA THR A 314 -42.12 6.70 -88.42
C THR A 314 -41.64 5.56 -89.31
N VAL A 315 -42.57 4.82 -89.91
CA VAL A 315 -42.31 3.99 -91.09
C VAL A 315 -43.22 4.42 -92.23
N SER A 316 -42.78 4.20 -93.47
CA SER A 316 -43.58 4.57 -94.64
C SER A 316 -44.27 3.34 -95.23
N ILE A 317 -45.57 3.43 -95.48
CA ILE A 317 -46.28 2.56 -96.44
C ILE A 317 -45.91 3.08 -97.83
N PRO A 318 -45.17 2.32 -98.65
CA PRO A 318 -44.73 2.79 -99.97
C PRO A 318 -45.89 3.13 -100.90
N ALA A 319 -45.62 3.95 -101.92
CA ALA A 319 -46.53 4.11 -103.05
C ALA A 319 -46.83 2.75 -103.67
N ASN A 320 -48.08 2.53 -104.09
CA ASN A 320 -48.59 1.27 -104.62
C ASN A 320 -48.57 0.09 -103.61
N SER A 321 -48.45 0.37 -102.30
CA SER A 321 -48.64 -0.60 -101.21
C SER A 321 -49.80 -0.21 -100.29
N SER A 322 -50.35 -1.20 -99.59
CA SER A 322 -51.26 -1.01 -98.44
C SER A 322 -50.59 -1.29 -97.09
N THR A 323 -49.36 -1.82 -97.07
CA THR A 323 -48.66 -2.28 -95.85
C THR A 323 -47.27 -1.67 -95.67
N ALA A 324 -46.82 -1.64 -94.40
CA ALA A 324 -45.44 -1.40 -93.98
C ALA A 324 -45.07 -2.34 -92.81
N THR A 325 -43.78 -2.62 -92.66
CA THR A 325 -43.25 -3.44 -91.56
C THR A 325 -42.27 -2.67 -90.68
N PHE A 326 -42.28 -2.95 -89.38
CA PHE A 326 -41.32 -2.41 -88.42
C PHE A 326 -40.96 -3.43 -87.33
N TYR A 327 -39.92 -3.16 -86.56
CA TYR A 327 -39.52 -3.92 -85.39
C TYR A 327 -39.67 -3.07 -84.14
N TYR A 328 -39.94 -3.70 -83.00
CA TYR A 328 -40.08 -3.07 -81.68
C TYR A 328 -39.02 -3.55 -80.70
N GLY A 329 -38.68 -2.72 -79.71
CA GLY A 329 -37.84 -3.04 -78.57
C GLY A 329 -38.17 -2.13 -77.41
N ASP A 330 -37.90 -2.61 -76.19
CA ASP A 330 -38.20 -1.90 -74.95
C ASP A 330 -37.23 -2.33 -73.86
N THR A 331 -36.78 -1.40 -73.02
CA THR A 331 -35.94 -1.73 -71.86
C THR A 331 -36.75 -2.15 -70.63
N ARG A 332 -38.07 -1.94 -70.61
CA ARG A 332 -38.96 -2.31 -69.48
C ARG A 332 -39.78 -3.57 -69.79
N ALA A 333 -39.67 -4.57 -68.91
CA ALA A 333 -40.50 -5.76 -68.96
C ALA A 333 -41.97 -5.42 -68.61
N GLY A 334 -42.90 -6.03 -69.35
CA GLY A 334 -44.33 -5.75 -69.25
C GLY A 334 -45.07 -6.02 -70.56
N SER A 335 -46.26 -5.44 -70.70
CA SER A 335 -47.11 -5.57 -71.89
C SER A 335 -47.39 -4.20 -72.55
N PRO A 336 -46.37 -3.49 -73.09
CA PRO A 336 -46.57 -2.18 -73.70
C PRO A 336 -47.46 -2.26 -74.95
N VAL A 337 -48.37 -1.31 -75.11
CA VAL A 337 -49.21 -1.15 -76.30
C VAL A 337 -48.47 -0.29 -77.31
N VAL A 338 -48.15 -0.86 -78.47
CA VAL A 338 -47.65 -0.13 -79.63
C VAL A 338 -48.83 0.39 -80.44
N SER A 339 -48.80 1.66 -80.81
CA SER A 339 -49.80 2.30 -81.66
C SER A 339 -49.17 2.86 -82.93
N ALA A 340 -49.87 2.67 -84.05
CA ALA A 340 -49.54 3.23 -85.36
C ALA A 340 -50.62 4.24 -85.76
N THR A 341 -50.20 5.45 -86.11
CA THR A 341 -51.08 6.57 -86.46
C THR A 341 -50.60 7.24 -87.74
N ALA A 342 -51.52 7.56 -88.66
CA ALA A 342 -51.24 8.37 -89.83
C ALA A 342 -52.34 9.43 -90.00
N ALA A 343 -52.01 10.55 -90.64
CA ALA A 343 -52.97 11.63 -90.84
C ALA A 343 -54.20 11.16 -91.63
N GLY A 344 -55.40 11.47 -91.13
CA GLY A 344 -56.67 11.07 -91.75
C GLY A 344 -57.13 9.64 -91.49
N LEU A 345 -56.35 8.80 -90.78
CA LEU A 345 -56.71 7.41 -90.47
C LEU A 345 -56.89 7.20 -88.97
N ALA A 346 -57.88 6.40 -88.57
CA ALA A 346 -57.96 5.88 -87.21
C ALA A 346 -56.76 4.96 -86.91
N SER A 347 -56.24 5.03 -85.68
CA SER A 347 -54.98 4.38 -85.31
C SER A 347 -55.13 2.88 -85.02
N GLY A 348 -54.14 2.10 -85.42
CA GLY A 348 -54.03 0.67 -85.11
C GLY A 348 -53.18 0.45 -83.86
N SER A 349 -53.59 -0.42 -82.95
CA SER A 349 -52.84 -0.67 -81.70
C SER A 349 -52.70 -2.16 -81.38
N GLN A 350 -51.57 -2.56 -80.79
CA GLN A 350 -51.28 -3.93 -80.40
C GLN A 350 -50.36 -4.00 -79.17
N ALA A 351 -50.74 -4.77 -78.16
CA ALA A 351 -49.88 -5.08 -77.02
C ALA A 351 -48.76 -6.06 -77.41
N GLN A 352 -47.51 -5.71 -77.11
CA GLN A 352 -46.34 -6.59 -77.25
C GLN A 352 -45.96 -7.15 -75.87
N ARG A 353 -45.28 -8.30 -75.78
CA ARG A 353 -44.88 -8.92 -74.50
C ARG A 353 -43.38 -8.85 -74.27
N ILE A 354 -42.93 -7.98 -73.38
CA ILE A 354 -41.52 -7.81 -73.03
C ILE A 354 -41.23 -8.59 -71.74
N THR A 355 -40.36 -9.60 -71.80
CA THR A 355 -39.87 -10.31 -70.61
C THR A 355 -38.61 -9.63 -70.08
N ALA A 356 -38.25 -9.84 -68.81
CA ALA A 356 -36.98 -9.34 -68.30
C ALA A 356 -35.79 -10.01 -69.02
N ALA A 357 -34.67 -9.30 -69.13
CA ALA A 357 -33.43 -9.86 -69.66
C ALA A 357 -32.74 -10.77 -68.62
N ALA A 358 -31.56 -11.30 -68.96
CA ALA A 358 -30.77 -12.08 -68.00
C ALA A 358 -30.42 -11.24 -66.77
N ALA A 359 -30.56 -11.81 -65.57
CA ALA A 359 -30.21 -11.14 -64.33
C ALA A 359 -28.71 -10.80 -64.30
N SER A 360 -28.37 -9.58 -63.88
CA SER A 360 -26.99 -9.11 -63.79
C SER A 360 -26.64 -8.51 -62.43
N LYS A 361 -27.64 -8.14 -61.60
CA LYS A 361 -27.43 -7.48 -60.32
C LYS A 361 -28.46 -7.88 -59.27
N LEU A 362 -28.10 -7.69 -58.01
CA LEU A 362 -29.03 -7.52 -56.91
C LEU A 362 -29.23 -6.03 -56.67
N ALA A 363 -30.41 -5.62 -56.20
CA ALA A 363 -30.70 -4.26 -55.77
C ALA A 363 -31.51 -4.28 -54.46
N VAL A 364 -31.22 -3.36 -53.52
CA VAL A 364 -32.07 -3.17 -52.35
C VAL A 364 -33.24 -2.26 -52.75
N THR A 365 -34.47 -2.74 -52.59
CA THR A 365 -35.70 -2.02 -52.99
C THR A 365 -36.48 -1.45 -51.80
N SER A 366 -36.14 -1.83 -50.58
CA SER A 366 -36.60 -1.17 -49.35
C SER A 366 -35.87 0.16 -49.13
N LEU A 367 -36.51 1.08 -48.40
CA LEU A 367 -35.82 2.25 -47.85
C LEU A 367 -34.76 1.84 -46.83
N ALA A 368 -33.76 2.69 -46.62
CA ALA A 368 -32.79 2.51 -45.55
C ALA A 368 -33.47 2.61 -44.17
N VAL A 369 -33.08 1.73 -43.25
CA VAL A 369 -33.64 1.67 -41.90
C VAL A 369 -32.88 2.57 -40.94
N THR A 370 -33.63 3.15 -40.00
CA THR A 370 -33.09 3.92 -38.87
C THR A 370 -33.57 3.29 -37.56
N GLY A 371 -32.66 3.08 -36.61
CA GLY A 371 -33.03 2.56 -35.28
C GLY A 371 -31.94 2.72 -34.24
N THR A 372 -32.23 2.34 -33.00
CA THR A 372 -31.25 2.31 -31.90
C THR A 372 -30.33 1.11 -32.00
N ALA A 373 -29.09 1.24 -31.52
CA ALA A 373 -28.13 0.15 -31.42
C ALA A 373 -28.72 -1.04 -30.64
N THR A 374 -28.61 -2.23 -31.22
CA THR A 374 -29.23 -3.47 -30.74
C THR A 374 -28.46 -4.69 -31.26
N ALA A 375 -28.21 -5.68 -30.40
CA ALA A 375 -27.65 -6.96 -30.84
C ALA A 375 -28.69 -7.85 -31.56
N ALA A 376 -29.98 -7.63 -31.32
CA ALA A 376 -31.06 -8.39 -31.95
C ALA A 376 -31.41 -7.80 -33.33
N PRO A 377 -31.55 -8.63 -34.40
CA PRO A 377 -31.87 -8.15 -35.74
C PRO A 377 -33.35 -7.76 -35.87
N THR A 378 -33.69 -6.53 -35.49
CA THR A 378 -35.06 -5.98 -35.48
C THR A 378 -35.31 -4.87 -36.48
N LEU A 379 -34.26 -4.31 -37.10
CA LEU A 379 -34.37 -3.20 -38.05
C LEU A 379 -34.68 -3.74 -39.45
N GLY A 380 -35.89 -3.48 -39.97
CA GLY A 380 -36.29 -4.01 -41.27
C GLY A 380 -37.81 -4.01 -41.47
N PRO A 381 -38.31 -4.70 -42.51
CA PRO A 381 -37.55 -5.55 -43.43
C PRO A 381 -36.70 -4.74 -44.44
N LEU A 382 -35.47 -5.19 -44.63
CA LEU A 382 -34.65 -4.88 -45.82
C LEU A 382 -35.00 -5.89 -46.91
N THR A 383 -35.28 -5.42 -48.13
CA THR A 383 -35.72 -6.26 -49.25
C THR A 383 -34.75 -6.16 -50.42
N VAL A 384 -34.23 -7.30 -50.85
CA VAL A 384 -33.33 -7.42 -52.00
C VAL A 384 -34.07 -8.05 -53.16
N GLN A 385 -33.96 -7.43 -54.34
CA GLN A 385 -34.50 -7.90 -55.60
C GLN A 385 -33.39 -8.31 -56.57
N ARG A 386 -33.57 -9.45 -57.25
CA ARG A 386 -32.75 -9.87 -58.39
C ARG A 386 -33.24 -9.18 -59.67
N GLN A 387 -32.35 -8.45 -60.32
CA GLN A 387 -32.68 -7.60 -61.48
C GLN A 387 -31.76 -7.86 -62.67
N ASP A 388 -32.27 -7.55 -63.87
CA ASP A 388 -31.45 -7.41 -65.08
C ASP A 388 -30.71 -6.06 -65.12
N ALA A 389 -29.96 -5.82 -66.20
CA ALA A 389 -29.21 -4.59 -66.38
C ALA A 389 -30.11 -3.34 -66.32
N PHE A 390 -31.33 -3.44 -66.86
CA PHE A 390 -32.32 -2.37 -66.97
C PHE A 390 -33.15 -2.15 -65.69
N GLY A 391 -33.00 -3.02 -64.68
CA GLY A 391 -33.72 -2.94 -63.41
C GLY A 391 -35.05 -3.71 -63.39
N ASN A 392 -35.34 -4.53 -64.40
CA ASN A 392 -36.52 -5.40 -64.38
C ASN A 392 -36.30 -6.56 -63.41
N ALA A 393 -37.35 -6.96 -62.69
CA ALA A 393 -37.31 -8.11 -61.78
C ALA A 393 -37.14 -9.42 -62.56
N VAL A 394 -36.18 -10.25 -62.17
CA VAL A 394 -35.90 -11.55 -62.82
C VAL A 394 -36.14 -12.69 -61.82
N PRO A 395 -37.28 -13.41 -61.92
CA PRO A 395 -37.52 -14.61 -61.12
C PRO A 395 -36.41 -15.65 -61.26
N THR A 396 -36.12 -16.34 -60.17
CA THR A 396 -35.14 -17.42 -60.12
C THR A 396 -35.74 -18.72 -60.68
N THR A 397 -34.94 -19.51 -61.40
CA THR A 397 -35.35 -20.84 -61.90
C THR A 397 -35.11 -21.96 -60.89
N ALA A 398 -34.17 -21.75 -59.97
CA ALA A 398 -33.89 -22.59 -58.81
C ALA A 398 -33.59 -21.67 -57.61
N ALA A 399 -33.70 -22.18 -56.38
CA ALA A 399 -33.40 -21.38 -55.20
C ALA A 399 -31.93 -20.93 -55.19
N ILE A 400 -31.68 -19.65 -54.87
CA ILE A 400 -30.33 -19.08 -54.79
C ILE A 400 -30.03 -18.59 -53.38
N THR A 401 -28.78 -18.78 -52.94
CA THR A 401 -28.28 -18.29 -51.65
C THR A 401 -27.73 -16.87 -51.81
N ILE A 402 -28.21 -15.95 -50.98
CA ILE A 402 -27.70 -14.58 -50.87
C ILE A 402 -26.90 -14.47 -49.57
N THR A 403 -25.61 -14.19 -49.66
CA THR A 403 -24.75 -13.90 -48.50
C THR A 403 -24.98 -12.48 -48.03
N LEU A 404 -25.12 -12.29 -46.72
CA LEU A 404 -25.36 -11.01 -46.07
C LEU A 404 -24.14 -10.60 -45.24
N SER A 405 -23.72 -9.34 -45.37
CA SER A 405 -22.61 -8.77 -44.60
C SER A 405 -22.84 -7.29 -44.29
N SER A 406 -22.09 -6.76 -43.33
CA SER A 406 -22.15 -5.35 -42.94
C SER A 406 -20.74 -4.78 -42.82
N SER A 407 -20.56 -3.50 -43.13
CA SER A 407 -19.30 -2.76 -42.93
C SER A 407 -19.11 -2.29 -41.48
N SER A 408 -20.01 -2.63 -40.56
CA SER A 408 -19.87 -2.26 -39.14
C SER A 408 -18.76 -3.07 -38.47
N THR A 409 -18.03 -2.41 -37.55
CA THR A 409 -17.14 -3.10 -36.60
C THR A 409 -17.87 -3.46 -35.30
N GLY A 410 -19.18 -3.24 -35.22
CA GLY A 410 -20.02 -3.69 -34.11
C GLY A 410 -20.41 -5.16 -34.22
N THR A 411 -21.09 -5.67 -33.20
CA THR A 411 -21.75 -6.97 -33.29
C THR A 411 -22.99 -6.81 -34.18
N THR A 412 -22.93 -7.37 -35.39
CA THR A 412 -24.05 -7.33 -36.34
C THR A 412 -24.79 -8.65 -36.44
N GLY A 413 -26.07 -8.59 -36.77
CA GLY A 413 -26.87 -9.77 -37.09
C GLY A 413 -27.86 -9.52 -38.22
N PHE A 414 -28.18 -10.58 -38.96
CA PHE A 414 -29.29 -10.63 -39.90
C PHE A 414 -30.28 -11.71 -39.47
N SER A 415 -31.55 -11.61 -39.84
CA SER A 415 -32.54 -12.68 -39.61
C SER A 415 -33.66 -12.63 -40.64
N THR A 416 -34.36 -13.73 -40.89
CA THR A 416 -35.59 -13.76 -41.71
C THR A 416 -36.79 -13.16 -40.98
N THR A 417 -36.72 -13.02 -39.65
CA THR A 417 -37.80 -12.55 -38.78
C THR A 417 -37.25 -11.57 -37.74
N ALA A 418 -37.97 -10.49 -37.45
CA ALA A 418 -37.54 -9.50 -36.46
C ALA A 418 -37.27 -10.15 -35.08
N GLY A 419 -36.06 -9.98 -34.55
CA GLY A 419 -35.62 -10.59 -33.28
C GLY A 419 -35.33 -12.09 -33.34
N GLY A 420 -35.37 -12.71 -34.53
CA GLY A 420 -35.02 -14.12 -34.74
C GLY A 420 -33.51 -14.41 -34.66
N ALA A 421 -33.16 -15.69 -34.85
CA ALA A 421 -31.78 -16.17 -34.81
C ALA A 421 -30.91 -15.55 -35.92
N THR A 422 -29.64 -15.31 -35.62
CA THR A 422 -28.70 -14.68 -36.55
C THR A 422 -28.33 -15.61 -37.71
N ILE A 423 -28.43 -15.11 -38.95
CA ILE A 423 -28.05 -15.80 -40.19
C ILE A 423 -26.91 -15.05 -40.91
N GLY A 424 -26.05 -15.79 -41.62
CA GLY A 424 -25.08 -15.21 -42.57
C GLY A 424 -25.54 -15.24 -44.03
N THR A 425 -26.62 -15.96 -44.32
CA THR A 425 -27.18 -16.13 -45.67
C THR A 425 -28.70 -16.19 -45.62
N VAL A 426 -29.37 -15.67 -46.64
CA VAL A 426 -30.81 -15.85 -46.85
C VAL A 426 -31.08 -16.47 -48.22
N THR A 427 -32.07 -17.37 -48.32
CA THR A 427 -32.41 -18.06 -49.57
C THR A 427 -33.53 -17.33 -50.29
N MET A 428 -33.33 -16.99 -51.56
CA MET A 428 -34.40 -16.54 -52.46
C MET A 428 -34.99 -17.78 -53.16
N PRO A 429 -36.25 -18.18 -52.88
CA PRO A 429 -36.84 -19.42 -53.42
C PRO A 429 -37.00 -19.39 -54.93
N ALA A 430 -37.12 -20.56 -55.55
CA ALA A 430 -37.46 -20.70 -56.97
C ALA A 430 -38.80 -20.00 -57.29
N GLY A 431 -38.87 -19.31 -58.43
CA GLY A 431 -40.05 -18.56 -58.86
C GLY A 431 -40.21 -17.17 -58.24
N THR A 432 -39.42 -16.79 -57.23
CA THR A 432 -39.42 -15.42 -56.69
C THR A 432 -38.30 -14.58 -57.30
N SER A 433 -38.45 -13.26 -57.25
CA SER A 433 -37.39 -12.29 -57.60
C SER A 433 -36.92 -11.45 -56.41
N THR A 434 -37.53 -11.65 -55.24
CA THR A 434 -37.29 -10.87 -54.02
C THR A 434 -37.10 -11.78 -52.81
N VAL A 435 -36.36 -11.26 -51.83
CA VAL A 435 -36.20 -11.85 -50.49
C VAL A 435 -36.01 -10.73 -49.46
N SER A 436 -36.49 -10.93 -48.24
CA SER A 436 -36.42 -9.92 -47.17
C SER A 436 -35.76 -10.47 -45.91
N PHE A 437 -35.10 -9.60 -45.16
CA PHE A 437 -34.44 -9.90 -43.88
C PHE A 437 -34.44 -8.67 -42.97
N THR A 438 -34.22 -8.85 -41.67
CA THR A 438 -33.97 -7.78 -40.70
C THR A 438 -32.49 -7.68 -40.35
N TYR A 439 -32.07 -6.52 -39.84
CA TYR A 439 -30.71 -6.18 -39.47
C TYR A 439 -30.63 -5.75 -37.99
N GLY A 440 -29.49 -6.01 -37.36
CA GLY A 440 -29.14 -5.54 -36.02
C GLY A 440 -27.67 -5.17 -35.96
N ASP A 441 -27.33 -4.17 -35.15
CA ASP A 441 -25.98 -3.64 -35.00
C ASP A 441 -25.83 -3.00 -33.62
N THR A 442 -24.83 -3.40 -32.84
CA THR A 442 -24.53 -2.79 -31.54
C THR A 442 -23.78 -1.46 -31.65
N ARG A 443 -23.30 -1.07 -32.84
CA ARG A 443 -22.50 0.16 -33.03
C ARG A 443 -23.29 1.25 -33.74
N ALA A 444 -23.39 2.41 -33.11
CA ALA A 444 -23.96 3.61 -33.70
C ALA A 444 -23.09 4.14 -34.85
N GLY A 445 -23.73 4.65 -35.90
CA GLY A 445 -23.09 5.13 -37.12
C GLY A 445 -23.90 4.82 -38.37
N SER A 446 -23.20 4.77 -39.51
CA SER A 446 -23.81 4.56 -40.84
C SER A 446 -23.22 3.32 -41.53
N PRO A 447 -23.53 2.10 -41.07
CA PRO A 447 -22.99 0.86 -41.64
C PRO A 447 -23.60 0.57 -43.01
N VAL A 448 -22.80 0.02 -43.93
CA VAL A 448 -23.25 -0.44 -45.24
C VAL A 448 -23.57 -1.92 -45.18
N VAL A 449 -24.85 -2.27 -45.32
CA VAL A 449 -25.30 -3.66 -45.48
C VAL A 449 -25.09 -4.06 -46.95
N THR A 450 -24.47 -5.22 -47.16
CA THR A 450 -24.19 -5.78 -48.49
C THR A 450 -24.86 -7.14 -48.63
N ALA A 451 -25.61 -7.32 -49.73
CA ALA A 451 -26.19 -8.60 -50.13
C ALA A 451 -25.55 -9.05 -51.45
N ALA A 452 -24.93 -10.22 -51.45
CA ALA A 452 -24.14 -10.73 -52.57
C ALA A 452 -24.51 -12.17 -52.94
N THR A 453 -24.33 -12.55 -54.20
CA THR A 453 -24.41 -13.95 -54.66
C THR A 453 -23.51 -14.13 -55.88
N THR A 454 -23.07 -15.35 -56.17
CA THR A 454 -22.13 -15.62 -57.27
C THR A 454 -22.74 -15.28 -58.62
N GLY A 455 -22.02 -14.51 -59.43
CA GLY A 455 -22.41 -14.18 -60.81
C GLY A 455 -23.35 -12.97 -60.97
N LEU A 456 -23.70 -12.27 -59.87
CA LEU A 456 -24.44 -11.01 -59.91
C LEU A 456 -23.68 -9.91 -59.18
N THR A 457 -23.78 -8.67 -59.66
CA THR A 457 -23.31 -7.49 -58.90
C THR A 457 -24.08 -7.39 -57.57
N SER A 458 -23.36 -7.23 -56.46
CA SER A 458 -23.95 -7.14 -55.12
C SER A 458 -24.78 -5.87 -54.91
N ALA A 459 -25.79 -5.96 -54.05
CA ALA A 459 -26.56 -4.81 -53.58
C ALA A 459 -25.96 -4.25 -52.29
N THR A 460 -25.78 -2.93 -52.20
CA THR A 460 -25.27 -2.26 -51.00
C THR A 460 -26.24 -1.16 -50.54
N GLN A 461 -26.51 -1.05 -49.25
CA GLN A 461 -27.30 0.06 -48.70
C GLN A 461 -26.79 0.50 -47.32
N THR A 462 -26.53 1.79 -47.18
CA THR A 462 -26.16 2.45 -45.92
C THR A 462 -27.38 2.57 -45.01
N GLN A 463 -27.27 2.10 -43.77
CA GLN A 463 -28.28 2.19 -42.73
C GLN A 463 -27.94 3.29 -41.72
N THR A 464 -28.85 3.64 -40.80
CA THR A 464 -28.57 4.62 -39.72
C THR A 464 -28.81 4.02 -38.34
N ILE A 465 -27.75 3.81 -37.58
CA ILE A 465 -27.80 3.29 -36.21
C ILE A 465 -27.54 4.44 -35.23
N ARG A 466 -28.50 4.74 -34.37
CA ARG A 466 -28.39 5.72 -33.29
C ARG A 466 -27.91 5.04 -32.01
N ALA A 467 -27.18 5.75 -31.16
CA ALA A 467 -26.86 5.26 -29.82
C ALA A 467 -28.16 5.05 -29.01
N GLY A 468 -28.12 4.10 -28.07
CA GLY A 468 -29.21 3.86 -27.11
C GLY A 468 -29.29 4.94 -26.03
N THR A 469 -30.04 4.65 -24.95
CA THR A 469 -30.04 5.48 -23.75
C THR A 469 -28.68 5.46 -23.06
N ALA A 470 -28.24 6.60 -22.52
CA ALA A 470 -27.02 6.66 -21.72
C ALA A 470 -27.19 5.83 -20.43
N THR A 471 -26.21 4.99 -20.12
CA THR A 471 -26.19 4.13 -18.93
C THR A 471 -24.93 4.27 -18.10
N ARG A 472 -23.82 4.73 -18.70
CA ARG A 472 -22.53 4.89 -18.02
C ARG A 472 -21.77 6.14 -18.48
N LEU A 473 -20.83 6.58 -17.65
CA LEU A 473 -19.73 7.44 -18.08
C LEU A 473 -18.56 6.60 -18.60
N ALA A 474 -17.73 7.18 -19.44
CA ALA A 474 -16.46 6.63 -19.91
C ALA A 474 -15.43 7.74 -20.05
N VAL A 475 -14.15 7.46 -19.77
CA VAL A 475 -13.05 8.40 -20.05
C VAL A 475 -12.43 8.02 -21.40
N THR A 476 -12.48 8.93 -22.38
CA THR A 476 -12.00 8.68 -23.76
C THR A 476 -10.60 9.22 -24.02
N SER A 477 -10.11 10.11 -23.16
CA SER A 477 -8.70 10.52 -23.14
C SER A 477 -7.82 9.44 -22.53
N ALA A 478 -6.61 9.27 -23.07
CA ALA A 478 -5.58 8.43 -22.44
C ALA A 478 -5.23 8.90 -21.01
N ALA A 479 -4.77 7.97 -20.18
CA ALA A 479 -4.28 8.24 -18.82
C ALA A 479 -3.22 9.35 -18.83
N ARG A 480 -3.29 10.26 -17.86
CA ARG A 480 -2.45 11.47 -17.82
C ARG A 480 -1.21 11.27 -16.94
N THR A 481 -0.06 11.66 -17.48
CA THR A 481 1.23 11.69 -16.76
C THR A 481 1.76 13.11 -16.75
N GLY A 482 2.19 13.62 -15.59
CA GLY A 482 2.73 14.98 -15.47
C GLY A 482 3.36 15.26 -14.10
N GLY A 483 4.06 16.38 -13.99
CA GLY A 483 4.73 16.78 -12.75
C GLY A 483 3.76 17.25 -11.66
N ALA A 484 4.13 17.02 -10.40
CA ALA A 484 3.43 17.51 -9.23
C ALA A 484 3.23 19.04 -9.29
N SER A 485 2.00 19.48 -9.09
CA SER A 485 1.56 20.86 -9.34
C SER A 485 0.26 21.16 -8.60
N SER A 486 0.23 22.29 -7.88
CA SER A 486 -1.01 22.84 -7.30
C SER A 486 -1.97 23.42 -8.36
N ALA A 487 -1.49 23.58 -9.59
CA ALA A 487 -2.30 23.97 -10.75
C ALA A 487 -2.72 22.76 -11.60
N ALA A 488 -3.94 22.83 -12.13
CA ALA A 488 -4.57 21.76 -12.91
C ALA A 488 -3.98 21.68 -14.32
N ASN A 489 -2.82 21.02 -14.44
CA ASN A 489 -1.92 21.13 -15.59
C ASN A 489 -1.57 19.77 -16.24
N LEU A 490 -2.10 18.64 -15.77
CA LEU A 490 -1.82 17.31 -16.35
C LEU A 490 -2.39 17.08 -17.77
N GLY A 491 -3.09 18.08 -18.33
CA GLY A 491 -3.75 18.01 -19.63
C GLY A 491 -5.23 17.65 -19.55
N ALA A 492 -5.87 17.62 -20.72
CA ALA A 492 -7.31 17.48 -20.90
C ALA A 492 -7.79 16.04 -20.67
N ILE A 493 -8.64 15.84 -19.67
CA ILE A 493 -9.37 14.59 -19.43
C ILE A 493 -10.78 14.75 -20.03
N THR A 494 -11.15 13.88 -20.97
CA THR A 494 -12.44 13.94 -21.66
C THR A 494 -13.33 12.81 -21.15
N VAL A 495 -14.47 13.19 -20.57
CA VAL A 495 -15.49 12.28 -20.04
C VAL A 495 -16.70 12.30 -20.96
N GLN A 496 -17.11 11.14 -21.42
CA GLN A 496 -18.20 10.91 -22.36
C GLN A 496 -19.31 10.10 -21.69
N GLN A 497 -20.58 10.38 -21.98
CA GLN A 497 -21.67 9.49 -21.63
C GLN A 497 -21.90 8.47 -22.75
N GLN A 498 -22.10 7.21 -22.37
CA GLN A 498 -22.23 6.08 -23.30
C GLN A 498 -23.47 5.24 -23.01
N ASP A 499 -23.99 4.61 -24.05
CA ASP A 499 -24.99 3.54 -23.91
C ASP A 499 -24.34 2.22 -23.42
N VAL A 500 -25.17 1.19 -23.25
CA VAL A 500 -24.72 -0.14 -22.77
C VAL A 500 -23.66 -0.77 -23.69
N PHE A 501 -23.71 -0.48 -25.00
CA PHE A 501 -22.78 -0.98 -26.01
C PHE A 501 -21.52 -0.12 -26.18
N GLY A 502 -21.46 1.05 -25.52
CA GLY A 502 -20.31 1.96 -25.57
C GLY A 502 -20.39 3.03 -26.65
N ASN A 503 -21.54 3.23 -27.28
CA ASN A 503 -21.74 4.30 -28.23
C ASN A 503 -21.86 5.65 -27.52
N ALA A 504 -21.33 6.70 -28.12
CA ALA A 504 -21.47 8.07 -27.64
C ALA A 504 -22.94 8.52 -27.68
N VAL A 505 -23.51 8.89 -26.54
CA VAL A 505 -24.91 9.37 -26.46
C VAL A 505 -24.90 10.90 -26.38
N VAL A 506 -25.58 11.57 -27.32
CA VAL A 506 -25.76 13.03 -27.26
C VAL A 506 -26.73 13.39 -26.13
N ALA A 507 -26.34 14.33 -25.26
CA ALA A 507 -27.15 14.75 -24.13
C ALA A 507 -28.33 15.63 -24.57
N THR A 508 -29.54 15.22 -24.23
CA THR A 508 -30.80 15.98 -24.46
C THR A 508 -31.12 16.96 -23.33
N ALA A 509 -30.48 16.79 -22.17
CA ALA A 509 -30.51 17.68 -21.02
C ALA A 509 -29.07 17.87 -20.49
N ALA A 510 -28.83 18.88 -19.67
CA ALA A 510 -27.52 19.12 -19.06
C ALA A 510 -27.16 18.01 -18.07
N VAL A 511 -26.06 17.27 -18.30
CA VAL A 511 -25.64 16.15 -17.44
C VAL A 511 -24.44 16.55 -16.57
N PRO A 512 -24.57 16.64 -15.24
CA PRO A 512 -23.50 17.05 -14.35
C PRO A 512 -22.52 15.90 -14.10
N VAL A 513 -21.22 16.15 -14.36
CA VAL A 513 -20.11 15.25 -14.05
C VAL A 513 -19.35 15.80 -12.85
N VAL A 514 -19.33 15.05 -11.76
CA VAL A 514 -18.59 15.36 -10.53
C VAL A 514 -17.28 14.57 -10.54
N PRO A 515 -16.11 15.24 -10.64
CA PRO A 515 -14.82 14.58 -10.54
C PRO A 515 -14.34 14.48 -9.08
N ALA A 516 -13.72 13.36 -8.74
CA ALA A 516 -13.07 13.10 -7.46
C ALA A 516 -11.70 12.44 -7.68
N SER A 517 -10.83 12.51 -6.68
CA SER A 517 -9.51 11.86 -6.69
C SER A 517 -9.24 11.24 -5.32
N ASN A 518 -8.67 10.04 -5.29
CA ASN A 518 -8.29 9.36 -4.04
C ASN A 518 -6.93 9.78 -3.47
N SER A 519 -6.23 10.73 -4.11
CA SER A 519 -4.95 11.24 -3.60
C SER A 519 -5.10 11.94 -2.25
N ALA A 520 -4.15 11.70 -1.35
CA ALA A 520 -3.96 12.48 -0.12
C ALA A 520 -3.24 13.82 -0.35
N GLY A 521 -2.87 14.14 -1.60
CA GLY A 521 -2.30 15.43 -1.97
C GLY A 521 -3.34 16.55 -2.11
N THR A 522 -2.88 17.78 -2.33
CA THR A 522 -3.75 18.90 -2.67
C THR A 522 -4.17 18.77 -4.13
N THR A 523 -5.33 18.16 -4.37
CA THR A 523 -5.86 17.91 -5.71
C THR A 523 -6.68 19.09 -6.23
N ARG A 524 -6.69 19.28 -7.55
CA ARG A 524 -7.47 20.32 -8.21
C ARG A 524 -8.00 19.88 -9.56
N PHE A 525 -9.32 19.96 -9.74
CA PHE A 525 -9.95 19.89 -11.06
C PHE A 525 -10.25 21.30 -11.58
N ALA A 526 -10.15 21.53 -12.90
CA ALA A 526 -10.46 22.82 -13.53
C ALA A 526 -11.04 22.63 -14.94
N ALA A 527 -11.79 23.63 -15.45
CA ALA A 527 -12.40 23.55 -16.79
C ALA A 527 -11.40 23.85 -17.92
N ARG A 528 -10.26 24.46 -17.59
CA ARG A 528 -9.14 24.79 -18.48
C ARG A 528 -7.83 24.58 -17.74
N ALA A 529 -6.73 24.37 -18.48
CA ALA A 529 -5.39 24.28 -17.91
C ALA A 529 -5.10 25.50 -17.01
N SER A 530 -4.51 25.27 -15.83
CA SER A 530 -4.24 26.29 -14.80
C SER A 530 -5.46 27.07 -14.26
N GLY A 531 -6.69 26.82 -14.72
CA GLY A 531 -7.91 27.52 -14.28
C GLY A 531 -8.33 27.26 -12.83
N THR A 532 -9.33 28.01 -12.34
CA THR A 532 -9.87 27.88 -10.98
C THR A 532 -10.40 26.48 -10.66
N ALA A 533 -10.45 26.15 -9.38
CA ALA A 533 -10.98 24.87 -8.91
C ALA A 533 -12.48 24.74 -9.26
N LEU A 534 -12.89 23.56 -9.75
CA LEU A 534 -14.29 23.19 -9.92
C LEU A 534 -14.66 22.00 -9.04
N THR A 535 -15.93 21.96 -8.63
CA THR A 535 -16.57 20.84 -7.92
C THR A 535 -17.38 19.95 -8.86
N SER A 536 -17.85 20.49 -9.98
CA SER A 536 -18.51 19.77 -11.06
C SER A 536 -18.30 20.47 -12.40
N THR A 537 -18.49 19.73 -13.49
CA THR A 537 -18.62 20.24 -14.85
C THR A 537 -19.86 19.64 -15.49
N THR A 538 -20.22 20.05 -16.70
CA THR A 538 -21.47 19.63 -17.35
C THR A 538 -21.18 19.14 -18.77
N ILE A 539 -21.81 18.04 -19.18
CA ILE A 539 -22.00 17.71 -20.59
C ILE A 539 -23.18 18.54 -21.08
N ALA A 540 -22.90 19.52 -21.93
CA ALA A 540 -23.91 20.45 -22.45
C ALA A 540 -24.93 19.75 -23.35
N VAL A 541 -26.13 20.32 -23.45
CA VAL A 541 -27.16 19.86 -24.40
C VAL A 541 -26.59 19.91 -25.82
N GLY A 542 -26.76 18.82 -26.57
CA GLY A 542 -26.18 18.66 -27.91
C GLY A 542 -24.75 18.14 -27.95
N ALA A 543 -24.07 17.97 -26.80
CA ALA A 543 -22.77 17.30 -26.70
C ALA A 543 -22.89 15.89 -26.13
N SER A 544 -21.95 14.99 -26.46
CA SER A 544 -21.84 13.66 -25.84
C SER A 544 -20.81 13.58 -24.72
N SER A 545 -20.00 14.63 -24.54
CA SER A 545 -18.83 14.62 -23.67
C SER A 545 -18.47 16.02 -23.18
N THR A 546 -17.74 16.08 -22.07
CA THR A 546 -17.17 17.29 -21.48
C THR A 546 -15.68 17.08 -21.20
N THR A 547 -14.93 18.16 -21.03
CA THR A 547 -13.47 18.11 -20.80
C THR A 547 -13.10 18.93 -19.57
N LEU A 548 -12.19 18.38 -18.79
CA LEU A 548 -11.68 18.94 -17.53
C LEU A 548 -10.17 18.69 -17.43
N TYR A 549 -9.51 19.38 -16.51
CA TYR A 549 -8.07 19.31 -16.27
C TYR A 549 -7.82 18.94 -14.82
N TYR A 550 -6.72 18.23 -14.54
CA TYR A 550 -6.36 17.77 -13.20
C TYR A 550 -4.97 18.26 -12.78
N GLY A 551 -4.75 18.39 -11.49
CA GLY A 551 -3.47 18.68 -10.84
C GLY A 551 -3.44 18.09 -9.44
N ASP A 552 -2.26 17.72 -8.97
CA ASP A 552 -2.01 17.14 -7.66
C ASP A 552 -0.61 17.53 -7.19
N THR A 553 -0.46 17.91 -5.93
CA THR A 553 0.83 18.22 -5.32
C THR A 553 1.60 16.96 -4.89
N ARG A 554 0.97 15.78 -4.84
CA ARG A 554 1.58 14.53 -4.37
C ARG A 554 1.94 13.59 -5.52
N ALA A 555 3.21 13.20 -5.59
CA ALA A 555 3.68 12.19 -6.53
C ALA A 555 3.11 10.80 -6.21
N GLY A 556 2.80 10.01 -7.26
CA GLY A 556 2.16 8.71 -7.14
C GLY A 556 1.17 8.44 -8.28
N THR A 557 0.31 7.43 -8.10
CA THR A 557 -0.66 7.01 -9.12
C THR A 557 -2.10 7.14 -8.60
N PRO A 558 -2.65 8.37 -8.50
CA PRO A 558 -4.01 8.57 -8.00
C PRO A 558 -5.05 8.07 -9.01
N VAL A 559 -6.17 7.60 -8.48
CA VAL A 559 -7.36 7.20 -9.24
C VAL A 559 -8.34 8.36 -9.25
N LEU A 560 -8.68 8.81 -10.45
CA LEU A 560 -9.67 9.85 -10.70
C LEU A 560 -11.00 9.18 -11.00
N THR A 561 -12.05 9.53 -10.25
CA THR A 561 -13.39 8.95 -10.40
C THR A 561 -14.37 10.02 -10.85
N PHE A 562 -15.22 9.70 -11.82
CA PHE A 562 -16.21 10.60 -12.40
C PHE A 562 -17.61 10.02 -12.19
N THR A 563 -18.48 10.77 -11.54
CA THR A 563 -19.86 10.37 -11.24
C THR A 563 -20.88 11.32 -11.86
N SER A 564 -22.07 10.81 -12.17
CA SER A 564 -23.25 11.56 -12.59
C SER A 564 -24.49 10.83 -12.04
N PRO A 565 -25.56 11.53 -11.61
CA PRO A 565 -26.82 10.89 -11.29
C PRO A 565 -27.32 10.02 -12.45
N GLY A 566 -27.83 8.82 -12.14
CA GLY A 566 -28.41 7.90 -13.12
C GLY A 566 -27.43 7.18 -14.07
N LEU A 567 -26.13 7.47 -14.02
CA LEU A 567 -25.10 6.82 -14.85
C LEU A 567 -24.10 6.05 -14.00
N THR A 568 -23.67 4.87 -14.45
CA THR A 568 -22.56 4.15 -13.83
C THR A 568 -21.29 5.00 -13.89
N ALA A 569 -20.62 5.15 -12.74
CA ALA A 569 -19.38 5.90 -12.60
C ALA A 569 -18.21 5.25 -13.36
N VAL A 570 -17.20 6.05 -13.70
CA VAL A 570 -15.96 5.57 -14.32
C VAL A 570 -14.74 6.07 -13.55
N SER A 571 -13.67 5.28 -13.52
CA SER A 571 -12.38 5.69 -12.94
C SER A 571 -11.23 5.56 -13.94
N GLN A 572 -10.24 6.46 -13.85
CA GLN A 572 -9.01 6.43 -14.62
C GLN A 572 -7.82 6.75 -13.71
N GLY A 573 -6.74 5.98 -13.81
CA GLY A 573 -5.48 6.31 -13.15
C GLY A 573 -4.75 7.48 -13.82
N ALA A 574 -4.16 8.35 -13.02
CA ALA A 574 -3.14 9.32 -13.45
C ALA A 574 -1.77 8.93 -12.88
N THR A 575 -0.69 9.50 -13.40
CA THR A 575 0.67 9.34 -12.87
C THR A 575 1.27 10.72 -12.60
N ILE A 576 1.48 11.02 -11.33
CA ILE A 576 2.10 12.26 -10.87
C ILE A 576 3.57 11.96 -10.59
N VAL A 577 4.46 12.53 -11.41
CA VAL A 577 5.91 12.47 -11.14
C VAL A 577 6.31 13.63 -10.22
N PRO A 578 7.34 13.48 -9.37
CA PRO A 578 7.87 14.57 -8.55
C PRO A 578 8.25 15.79 -9.38
N ALA A 579 8.08 16.99 -8.83
CA ALA A 579 8.56 18.22 -9.47
C ALA A 579 10.09 18.35 -9.34
N THR A 580 10.66 19.44 -9.87
CA THR A 580 12.11 19.70 -9.74
C THR A 580 12.52 19.79 -8.27
N ALA A 581 13.58 19.05 -7.89
CA ALA A 581 14.11 19.07 -6.53
C ALA A 581 14.51 20.48 -6.08
N ARG A 582 14.24 20.81 -4.81
CA ARG A 582 14.60 22.10 -4.20
C ARG A 582 15.16 22.03 -2.79
N LYS A 583 14.99 20.92 -2.06
CA LYS A 583 15.48 20.79 -0.68
C LYS A 583 16.03 19.39 -0.40
N LEU A 584 16.92 19.31 0.58
CA LEU A 584 17.23 18.10 1.31
C LEU A 584 16.38 18.06 2.59
N VAL A 585 15.93 16.88 3.02
CA VAL A 585 15.17 16.69 4.27
C VAL A 585 15.63 15.39 4.94
N PHE A 586 15.80 15.42 6.27
CA PHE A 586 16.04 14.20 7.05
C PHE A 586 14.74 13.40 7.18
N LEU A 587 14.79 12.10 6.84
CA LEU A 587 13.67 11.16 7.02
C LEU A 587 13.72 10.43 8.35
N THR A 588 14.92 10.28 8.91
CA THR A 588 15.12 9.61 10.19
C THR A 588 14.74 10.54 11.34
N PRO A 589 13.98 10.07 12.36
CA PRO A 589 13.77 10.85 13.57
C PRO A 589 15.09 11.11 14.28
N VAL A 590 15.10 12.10 15.18
CA VAL A 590 16.27 12.43 16.02
C VAL A 590 16.68 11.19 16.82
N ILE A 591 17.96 10.88 16.80
CA ILE A 591 18.56 9.74 17.50
C ILE A 591 19.10 10.21 18.85
N THR A 592 18.79 9.44 19.89
CA THR A 592 19.44 9.56 21.20
C THR A 592 20.38 8.37 21.40
N ALA A 593 21.68 8.62 21.57
CA ALA A 593 22.66 7.54 21.81
C ALA A 593 23.78 7.98 22.78
N ALA A 594 24.60 7.01 23.18
CA ALA A 594 25.81 7.26 23.97
C ALA A 594 26.94 7.88 23.12
N PRO A 595 27.89 8.62 23.73
CA PRO A 595 29.09 9.07 23.05
C PRO A 595 29.89 7.90 22.45
N THR A 596 30.45 8.12 21.27
CA THR A 596 31.26 7.13 20.53
C THR A 596 32.34 7.81 19.70
N ALA A 597 33.53 7.22 19.67
CA ALA A 597 34.63 7.68 18.82
C ALA A 597 34.49 7.24 17.36
N ALA A 598 33.74 6.16 17.09
CA ALA A 598 33.43 5.71 15.73
C ALA A 598 32.10 6.33 15.26
N PRO A 599 31.97 6.72 13.99
CA PRO A 599 30.72 7.26 13.42
C PRO A 599 29.65 6.18 13.22
N SER A 600 29.14 5.63 14.32
CA SER A 600 28.24 4.48 14.38
C SER A 600 26.78 4.81 14.73
N LEU A 601 26.43 6.05 15.10
CA LEU A 601 25.01 6.47 15.15
C LEU A 601 24.45 6.48 13.74
N GLY A 602 23.34 5.79 13.52
CA GLY A 602 22.62 5.81 12.25
C GLY A 602 22.04 4.45 11.86
N PRO A 603 21.66 4.26 10.60
CA PRO A 603 21.82 5.19 9.48
C PRO A 603 20.96 6.45 9.63
N LEU A 604 21.57 7.64 9.63
CA LEU A 604 20.89 8.92 9.41
C LEU A 604 20.61 9.04 7.91
N THR A 605 19.35 9.32 7.53
CA THR A 605 18.95 9.27 6.12
C THR A 605 18.41 10.61 5.65
N VAL A 606 19.02 11.15 4.59
CA VAL A 606 18.60 12.39 3.94
C VAL A 606 17.98 12.08 2.58
N GLN A 607 16.89 12.77 2.26
CA GLN A 607 16.16 12.66 1.00
C GLN A 607 16.19 13.98 0.23
N ARG A 608 16.39 13.87 -1.09
CA ARG A 608 16.20 14.96 -2.05
C ARG A 608 14.71 15.09 -2.38
N GLN A 609 14.13 16.24 -2.09
CA GLN A 609 12.69 16.51 -2.27
C GLN A 609 12.44 17.75 -3.14
N ASP A 610 11.26 17.79 -3.78
CA ASP A 610 10.71 18.98 -4.43
C ASP A 610 10.08 19.96 -3.41
N THR A 611 9.51 21.06 -3.89
CA THR A 611 8.83 22.07 -3.05
C THR A 611 7.64 21.48 -2.28
N PHE A 612 6.95 20.47 -2.83
CA PHE A 612 5.77 19.84 -2.24
C PHE A 612 6.11 18.70 -1.27
N GLY A 613 7.38 18.30 -1.18
CA GLY A 613 7.85 17.23 -0.31
C GLY A 613 7.93 15.85 -0.97
N ASN A 614 7.75 15.76 -2.29
CA ASN A 614 7.90 14.49 -3.01
C ASN A 614 9.38 14.14 -3.18
N ALA A 615 9.71 12.87 -3.03
CA ALA A 615 11.06 12.35 -3.24
C ALA A 615 11.48 12.45 -4.73
N VAL A 616 12.59 13.12 -5.04
CA VAL A 616 13.06 13.33 -6.42
C VAL A 616 14.34 12.57 -6.68
N VAL A 617 14.25 11.57 -7.55
CA VAL A 617 15.39 10.75 -8.00
C VAL A 617 16.46 11.62 -8.69
N ALA A 618 17.72 11.39 -8.33
CA ALA A 618 18.88 12.04 -8.95
C ALA A 618 19.17 11.41 -10.32
N THR A 619 19.27 12.24 -11.35
CA THR A 619 19.57 11.81 -12.74
C THR A 619 21.05 11.52 -12.94
N THR A 620 21.91 12.24 -12.22
CA THR A 620 23.34 11.99 -12.06
C THR A 620 23.65 11.87 -10.58
N ALA A 621 24.79 11.27 -10.22
CA ALA A 621 25.23 11.21 -8.83
C ALA A 621 25.31 12.62 -8.21
N LEU A 622 24.74 12.80 -7.01
CA LEU A 622 24.69 14.08 -6.30
C LEU A 622 25.46 13.99 -4.99
N THR A 623 26.52 14.76 -4.88
CA THR A 623 27.34 14.86 -3.65
C THR A 623 26.62 15.69 -2.60
N VAL A 624 26.48 15.11 -1.40
CA VAL A 624 25.97 15.76 -0.20
C VAL A 624 27.13 15.95 0.78
N THR A 625 27.45 17.21 1.08
CA THR A 625 28.42 17.60 2.10
C THR A 625 27.79 17.56 3.50
N LEU A 626 28.49 16.97 4.46
CA LEU A 626 28.06 16.78 5.84
C LEU A 626 28.91 17.65 6.78
N SER A 627 28.26 18.32 7.74
CA SER A 627 28.94 19.09 8.80
C SER A 627 28.18 19.02 10.13
N SER A 628 28.90 19.10 11.24
CA SER A 628 28.33 19.12 12.61
C SER A 628 28.76 20.39 13.34
N SER A 629 27.92 20.88 14.25
CA SER A 629 28.30 21.94 15.19
C SER A 629 29.34 21.49 16.23
N ALA A 630 29.52 20.18 16.44
CA ALA A 630 30.60 19.63 17.26
C ALA A 630 31.89 19.48 16.43
N THR A 631 32.48 20.61 16.04
CA THR A 631 33.54 20.69 15.02
C THR A 631 34.84 19.93 15.32
N THR A 632 35.10 19.58 16.58
CA THR A 632 36.33 18.89 17.02
C THR A 632 36.12 17.43 17.43
N THR A 633 34.89 16.99 17.66
CA THR A 633 34.56 15.63 18.16
C THR A 633 33.56 14.89 17.28
N GLY A 634 32.76 15.62 16.49
CA GLY A 634 31.79 15.08 15.54
C GLY A 634 32.44 14.55 14.27
N GLN A 635 32.13 13.29 13.92
CA GLN A 635 32.62 12.61 12.72
C GLN A 635 31.46 11.98 11.94
N PHE A 636 31.61 11.83 10.62
CA PHE A 636 30.65 11.12 9.76
C PHE A 636 31.31 9.95 9.05
N ALA A 637 30.52 8.95 8.65
CA ALA A 637 30.95 7.88 7.75
C ALA A 637 29.88 7.59 6.69
N ALA A 638 30.29 7.12 5.51
CA ALA A 638 29.36 6.73 4.44
C ALA A 638 28.49 5.50 4.80
N THR A 639 28.86 4.77 5.85
CA THR A 639 28.10 3.67 6.44
C THR A 639 28.38 3.69 7.94
N PRO A 640 27.40 3.45 8.83
CA PRO A 640 27.64 3.43 10.28
C PRO A 640 28.82 2.52 10.67
N GLY A 641 29.79 3.07 11.40
CA GLY A 641 31.02 2.38 11.81
C GLY A 641 32.12 2.29 10.73
N GLY A 642 31.89 2.85 9.53
CA GLY A 642 32.87 2.88 8.45
C GLY A 642 33.93 3.98 8.59
N ALA A 643 34.76 4.14 7.55
CA ALA A 643 35.80 5.17 7.49
C ALA A 643 35.22 6.60 7.52
N VAL A 644 35.95 7.51 8.16
CA VAL A 644 35.54 8.91 8.33
C VAL A 644 35.48 9.64 6.98
N THR A 645 34.40 10.37 6.75
CA THR A 645 34.16 11.19 5.55
C THR A 645 33.53 12.53 5.93
N THR A 646 33.53 13.49 5.01
CA THR A 646 32.72 14.72 5.07
C THR A 646 31.70 14.78 3.92
N THR A 647 31.63 13.76 3.08
CA THR A 647 30.72 13.70 1.93
C THR A 647 30.12 12.31 1.76
N VAL A 648 28.84 12.27 1.36
CA VAL A 648 28.15 11.07 0.87
C VAL A 648 27.45 11.37 -0.45
N THR A 649 27.02 10.35 -1.17
CA THR A 649 26.46 10.51 -2.52
C THR A 649 25.04 9.92 -2.59
N ILE A 650 24.09 10.70 -3.09
CA ILE A 650 22.82 10.17 -3.61
C ILE A 650 23.15 9.66 -5.03
N ALA A 651 23.14 8.34 -5.20
CA ALA A 651 23.45 7.71 -6.48
C ALA A 651 22.46 8.11 -7.59
N ALA A 652 22.89 8.05 -8.85
CA ALA A 652 21.96 8.15 -9.98
C ALA A 652 20.91 7.03 -9.86
N GLY A 653 19.64 7.36 -10.02
CA GLY A 653 18.52 6.44 -9.78
C GLY A 653 18.00 6.40 -8.33
N ALA A 654 18.71 6.99 -7.35
CA ALA A 654 18.26 7.10 -5.96
C ALA A 654 17.71 8.50 -5.63
N SER A 655 16.83 8.60 -4.63
CA SER A 655 16.36 9.88 -4.05
C SER A 655 16.86 10.12 -2.62
N THR A 656 17.50 9.12 -2.01
CA THR A 656 18.01 9.12 -0.64
C THR A 656 19.47 8.73 -0.59
N THR A 657 20.15 9.11 0.49
CA THR A 657 21.42 8.50 0.92
C THR A 657 21.45 8.46 2.43
N SER A 658 22.23 7.54 2.98
CA SER A 658 22.35 7.33 4.42
C SER A 658 23.81 7.46 4.86
N PHE A 659 24.03 7.85 6.11
CA PHE A 659 25.36 8.00 6.69
C PHE A 659 25.36 7.69 8.19
N GLY A 660 26.54 7.42 8.74
CA GLY A 660 26.79 7.34 10.17
C GLY A 660 27.27 8.68 10.74
N TYR A 661 26.97 8.95 12.01
CA TYR A 661 27.54 10.03 12.81
C TYR A 661 28.19 9.46 14.09
N GLY A 662 29.15 10.16 14.67
CA GLY A 662 29.78 9.82 15.95
C GLY A 662 30.26 11.07 16.64
N ASP A 663 30.21 11.07 17.97
CA ASP A 663 30.64 12.20 18.79
C ASP A 663 31.10 11.67 20.14
N THR A 664 32.32 12.02 20.56
CA THR A 664 32.83 11.66 21.89
C THR A 664 32.32 12.59 22.99
N ARG A 665 31.64 13.69 22.63
CA ARG A 665 31.13 14.68 23.58
C ARG A 665 29.62 14.56 23.77
N ALA A 666 29.17 14.48 25.01
CA ALA A 666 27.74 14.57 25.32
C ALA A 666 27.21 15.99 25.04
N GLY A 667 26.00 16.08 24.50
CA GLY A 667 25.39 17.34 24.06
C GLY A 667 24.40 17.17 22.91
N THR A 668 24.07 18.26 22.23
CA THR A 668 23.08 18.31 21.15
C THR A 668 23.69 18.81 19.83
N PRO A 669 24.51 18.00 19.14
CA PRO A 669 25.16 18.42 17.90
C PRO A 669 24.15 18.62 16.76
N LYS A 670 24.23 19.78 16.10
CA LYS A 670 23.44 20.10 14.91
C LYS A 670 24.18 19.60 13.67
N ILE A 671 23.69 18.51 13.09
CA ILE A 671 24.11 17.99 11.80
C ILE A 671 23.46 18.81 10.68
N THR A 672 24.23 19.10 9.64
CA THR A 672 23.79 19.75 8.41
C THR A 672 24.21 18.91 7.21
N ALA A 673 23.25 18.64 6.32
CA ALA A 673 23.48 17.98 5.04
C ALA A 673 23.13 18.96 3.91
N ALA A 674 24.12 19.32 3.09
CA ALA A 674 24.00 20.35 2.05
C ALA A 674 24.42 19.82 0.68
N SER A 675 23.91 20.43 -0.39
CA SER A 675 24.25 20.13 -1.78
C SER A 675 24.01 21.38 -2.63
N SER A 676 24.85 21.61 -3.64
CA SER A 676 24.70 22.76 -4.55
C SER A 676 23.30 22.82 -5.19
N GLY A 677 22.65 23.98 -5.13
CA GLY A 677 21.34 24.23 -5.75
C GLY A 677 20.13 23.69 -4.98
N LEU A 678 20.31 23.10 -3.79
CA LEU A 678 19.25 22.65 -2.89
C LEU A 678 19.34 23.36 -1.54
N THR A 679 18.19 23.64 -0.91
CA THR A 679 18.16 24.06 0.49
C THR A 679 18.63 22.92 1.39
N SER A 680 19.60 23.21 2.27
CA SER A 680 20.21 22.24 3.20
C SER A 680 19.20 21.65 4.19
N ALA A 681 19.39 20.37 4.55
CA ALA A 681 18.72 19.77 5.68
C ALA A 681 19.53 20.03 6.96
N THR A 682 18.88 20.26 8.10
CA THR A 682 19.54 20.28 9.40
C THR A 682 18.76 19.49 10.45
N GLN A 683 19.45 18.71 11.27
CA GLN A 683 18.88 17.92 12.35
C GLN A 683 19.78 18.04 13.59
N THR A 684 19.18 18.14 14.77
CA THR A 684 19.92 18.21 16.03
C THR A 684 19.81 16.87 16.74
N GLU A 685 20.92 16.14 16.84
CA GLU A 685 20.96 14.85 17.53
C GLU A 685 21.10 15.03 19.04
N THR A 686 20.91 13.95 19.81
CA THR A 686 21.11 13.97 21.27
C THR A 686 22.11 12.91 21.70
N ILE A 687 23.25 13.34 22.25
CA ILE A 687 24.31 12.46 22.75
C ILE A 687 24.30 12.48 24.28
N THR A 688 23.89 11.36 24.90
CA THR A 688 23.69 11.25 26.35
C THR A 688 24.75 10.34 26.98
N ALA A 689 25.64 10.93 27.78
CA ALA A 689 26.65 10.18 28.53
C ALA A 689 26.01 9.33 29.65
N THR A 690 26.51 8.10 29.82
CA THR A 690 26.14 7.20 30.93
C THR A 690 27.32 7.06 31.88
N ALA A 691 27.10 7.27 33.17
CA ALA A 691 28.18 7.24 34.17
C ALA A 691 28.78 5.83 34.30
N THR A 692 30.11 5.74 34.29
CA THR A 692 30.86 4.48 34.49
C THR A 692 31.85 4.57 35.65
N ARG A 693 32.24 5.79 36.05
CA ARG A 693 33.22 6.03 37.13
C ARG A 693 32.91 7.27 37.95
N LEU A 694 33.42 7.29 39.17
CA LEU A 694 33.67 8.50 39.94
C LEU A 694 35.10 8.98 39.69
N VAL A 695 35.32 10.30 39.74
CA VAL A 695 36.65 10.93 39.66
C VAL A 695 36.74 12.04 40.69
N VAL A 696 37.85 12.11 41.45
CA VAL A 696 38.15 13.28 42.29
C VAL A 696 38.74 14.37 41.40
N THR A 697 38.11 15.55 41.37
CA THR A 697 38.50 16.66 40.47
C THR A 697 39.33 17.74 41.18
N THR A 698 39.46 17.68 42.50
CA THR A 698 40.32 18.55 43.32
C THR A 698 41.71 17.94 43.48
N ALA A 699 42.75 18.79 43.62
CA ALA A 699 44.09 18.33 44.00
C ALA A 699 44.14 17.81 45.46
N ALA A 700 45.16 17.00 45.76
CA ALA A 700 45.45 16.53 47.12
C ALA A 700 45.78 17.68 48.08
N ARG A 701 45.53 17.50 49.37
CA ARG A 701 45.55 18.54 50.40
C ARG A 701 46.26 18.07 51.67
N THR A 702 46.64 19.04 52.50
CA THR A 702 47.28 18.83 53.82
C THR A 702 46.51 19.57 54.91
N ALA A 703 46.35 18.97 56.09
CA ALA A 703 45.80 19.62 57.29
C ALA A 703 46.47 19.09 58.57
N THR A 704 46.23 19.75 59.71
CA THR A 704 46.67 19.28 61.03
C THR A 704 45.74 18.21 61.61
N ALA A 705 46.23 17.41 62.56
CA ALA A 705 45.42 16.44 63.29
C ALA A 705 44.27 17.14 64.04
N SER A 706 43.05 16.64 63.86
CA SER A 706 41.80 17.27 64.30
C SER A 706 40.67 16.25 64.41
N SER A 707 39.88 16.33 65.48
CA SER A 707 38.65 15.55 65.66
C SER A 707 37.44 16.09 64.86
N ARG A 708 37.65 17.15 64.07
CA ARG A 708 36.66 17.80 63.19
C ARG A 708 37.21 17.95 61.78
N THR A 709 36.33 18.06 60.79
CA THR A 709 36.72 18.27 59.38
C THR A 709 37.42 19.62 59.17
N ASN A 710 38.73 19.60 58.98
CA ASN A 710 39.59 20.78 58.77
C ASN A 710 40.36 20.74 57.44
N LEU A 711 40.39 19.59 56.75
CA LEU A 711 40.86 19.50 55.38
C LEU A 711 39.84 20.14 54.44
N GLY A 712 40.28 21.11 53.62
CA GLY A 712 39.42 21.81 52.67
C GLY A 712 38.73 20.89 51.65
N ALA A 713 37.68 21.39 51.01
CA ALA A 713 36.78 20.61 50.16
C ALA A 713 37.51 19.70 49.14
N VAL A 714 37.05 18.45 49.08
CA VAL A 714 37.40 17.43 48.09
C VAL A 714 36.15 17.18 47.24
N THR A 715 36.26 17.34 45.92
CA THR A 715 35.11 17.21 45.00
C THR A 715 35.19 15.90 44.22
N VAL A 716 34.10 15.13 44.24
CA VAL A 716 33.93 13.92 43.44
C VAL A 716 32.85 14.13 42.38
N GLN A 717 33.12 13.70 41.15
CA GLN A 717 32.25 13.85 39.98
C GLN A 717 31.95 12.50 39.33
N ARG A 718 30.70 12.30 38.89
CA ARG A 718 30.29 11.18 38.03
C ARG A 718 30.68 11.46 36.59
N GLN A 719 31.44 10.56 35.98
CA GLN A 719 31.86 10.65 34.58
C GLN A 719 31.54 9.35 33.82
N ASP A 720 31.43 9.47 32.50
CA ASP A 720 31.46 8.32 31.59
C ASP A 720 32.91 7.89 31.26
N ALA A 721 33.05 6.92 30.35
CA ALA A 721 34.34 6.42 29.90
C ALA A 721 35.19 7.44 29.12
N PHE A 722 34.56 8.46 28.51
CA PHE A 722 35.22 9.51 27.74
C PHE A 722 35.50 10.77 28.58
N GLY A 723 35.13 10.78 29.86
CA GLY A 723 35.32 11.91 30.78
C GLY A 723 34.21 12.96 30.74
N ASN A 724 33.10 12.72 30.05
CA ASN A 724 31.94 13.60 30.09
C ASN A 724 31.30 13.54 31.49
N ALA A 725 30.95 14.69 32.05
CA ALA A 725 30.26 14.77 33.34
C ALA A 725 28.79 14.31 33.20
N VAL A 726 28.33 13.43 34.10
CA VAL A 726 27.00 12.81 34.01
C VAL A 726 26.14 13.22 35.21
N LEU A 727 24.98 13.81 34.94
CA LEU A 727 24.03 14.24 35.98
C LEU A 727 23.50 13.02 36.75
N ALA A 728 23.36 13.14 38.06
CA ALA A 728 22.78 12.11 38.90
C ALA A 728 21.27 11.95 38.60
N PRO A 729 20.76 10.70 38.59
CA PRO A 729 19.35 10.42 38.33
C PRO A 729 18.45 10.97 39.43
N THR A 730 17.13 10.89 39.23
CA THR A 730 16.13 11.21 40.25
C THR A 730 16.39 10.41 41.54
N GLY A 731 16.50 11.10 42.67
CA GLY A 731 16.98 10.52 43.95
C GLY A 731 18.47 10.73 44.24
N GLY A 732 19.25 11.20 43.27
CA GLY A 732 20.68 11.49 43.39
C GLY A 732 21.57 10.26 43.21
N THR A 733 22.83 10.35 43.64
CA THR A 733 23.74 9.20 43.73
C THR A 733 24.45 9.23 45.08
N PRO A 734 24.16 8.27 45.99
CA PRO A 734 24.89 8.16 47.26
C PRO A 734 26.32 7.71 46.99
N VAL A 735 27.28 8.44 47.55
CA VAL A 735 28.71 8.15 47.49
C VAL A 735 29.20 7.86 48.90
N THR A 736 29.52 6.61 49.18
CA THR A 736 30.13 6.17 50.44
C THR A 736 31.57 6.65 50.51
N LEU A 737 31.96 7.21 51.65
CA LEU A 737 33.28 7.76 51.92
C LEU A 737 34.01 6.91 52.96
N THR A 738 35.23 6.50 52.65
CA THR A 738 36.10 5.75 53.57
C THR A 738 37.52 6.31 53.56
N SER A 739 38.28 6.05 54.62
CA SER A 739 39.68 6.46 54.78
C SER A 739 40.51 5.25 55.20
N SER A 740 41.74 5.13 54.69
CA SER A 740 42.69 4.10 55.08
C SER A 740 43.41 4.34 56.41
N THR A 741 42.95 5.31 57.21
CA THR A 741 43.56 5.64 58.51
C THR A 741 43.24 4.60 59.58
N ALA A 742 44.10 4.53 60.60
CA ALA A 742 43.82 3.86 61.88
C ALA A 742 43.51 4.87 63.01
N GLY A 743 43.40 6.17 62.68
CA GLY A 743 42.89 7.20 63.58
C GLY A 743 41.36 7.21 63.65
N VAL A 744 40.78 8.36 64.01
CA VAL A 744 39.33 8.59 63.97
C VAL A 744 39.01 9.48 62.77
N PRO A 745 38.72 8.91 61.58
CA PRO A 745 38.37 9.69 60.40
C PRO A 745 36.98 10.30 60.56
N VAL A 746 36.84 11.57 60.19
CA VAL A 746 35.55 12.26 60.10
C VAL A 746 35.37 12.85 58.71
N PHE A 747 34.21 12.60 58.11
CA PHE A 747 33.77 13.25 56.87
C PHE A 747 32.57 14.16 57.16
N SER A 748 32.40 15.23 56.38
CA SER A 748 31.25 16.14 56.49
C SER A 748 31.02 16.91 55.18
N THR A 749 29.86 17.53 55.03
CA THR A 749 29.57 18.45 53.91
C THR A 749 30.15 19.85 54.12
N THR A 750 30.58 20.18 55.34
CA THR A 750 31.19 21.47 55.70
C THR A 750 32.44 21.28 56.57
N SER A 751 33.28 22.32 56.66
CA SER A 751 34.37 22.33 57.64
C SER A 751 33.79 22.49 59.05
N GLY A 752 34.22 21.63 59.98
CA GLY A 752 33.71 21.57 61.34
C GLY A 752 32.32 20.95 61.51
N GLY A 753 31.71 20.43 60.43
CA GLY A 753 30.33 19.94 60.41
C GLY A 753 30.10 18.58 61.07
N THR A 754 28.85 18.10 61.00
CA THR A 754 28.46 16.78 61.52
C THR A 754 29.10 15.64 60.75
N VAL A 755 29.41 14.54 61.45
CA VAL A 755 30.05 13.37 60.86
C VAL A 755 29.06 12.61 59.97
N LEU A 756 29.49 12.24 58.77
CA LEU A 756 28.77 11.38 57.83
C LEU A 756 29.68 10.26 57.30
N THR A 757 29.07 9.23 56.72
CA THR A 757 29.75 8.14 56.00
C THR A 757 29.37 8.09 54.51
N THR A 758 28.35 8.86 54.10
CA THR A 758 27.85 8.91 52.73
C THR A 758 27.46 10.35 52.39
N VAL A 759 27.90 10.83 51.21
CA VAL A 759 27.51 12.12 50.64
C VAL A 759 26.75 11.88 49.34
N THR A 760 25.63 12.56 49.12
CA THR A 760 24.81 12.35 47.92
C THR A 760 25.12 13.40 46.87
N ILE A 761 25.47 12.98 45.65
CA ILE A 761 25.45 13.85 44.47
C ILE A 761 23.97 14.15 44.16
N PRO A 762 23.51 15.42 44.27
CA PRO A 762 22.09 15.74 44.10
C PRO A 762 21.58 15.40 42.70
N ALA A 763 20.31 15.02 42.59
CA ALA A 763 19.65 14.83 41.29
C ALA A 763 19.79 16.10 40.43
N GLY A 764 20.18 15.93 39.16
CA GLY A 764 20.47 17.06 38.26
C GLY A 764 21.86 17.69 38.42
N SER A 765 22.68 17.26 39.39
CA SER A 765 24.10 17.63 39.52
C SER A 765 25.01 16.47 39.13
N SER A 766 26.20 16.74 38.60
CA SER A 766 27.21 15.70 38.28
C SER A 766 28.28 15.51 39.35
N ALA A 767 28.40 16.42 40.32
CA ALA A 767 29.44 16.41 41.34
C ALA A 767 28.92 16.82 42.72
N VAL A 768 29.68 16.45 43.76
CA VAL A 768 29.49 16.92 45.14
C VAL A 768 30.84 17.07 45.84
N SER A 769 30.89 17.96 46.84
CA SER A 769 32.07 18.19 47.66
C SER A 769 31.86 17.70 49.10
N PHE A 770 32.92 17.20 49.71
CA PHE A 770 32.97 16.83 51.13
C PHE A 770 34.29 17.30 51.76
N TYR A 771 34.35 17.31 53.08
CA TYR A 771 35.51 17.70 53.89
C TYR A 771 35.96 16.50 54.72
N TYR A 772 37.23 16.49 55.12
CA TYR A 772 37.85 15.42 55.90
C TYR A 772 38.55 15.96 57.15
N GLY A 773 38.69 15.13 58.19
CA GLY A 773 39.51 15.36 59.38
C GLY A 773 39.94 14.02 59.96
N ASP A 774 41.03 14.02 60.72
CA ASP A 774 41.61 12.81 61.31
C ASP A 774 42.41 13.20 62.56
N THR A 775 42.29 12.42 63.63
CA THR A 775 43.07 12.62 64.86
C THR A 775 44.50 12.09 64.77
N ARG A 776 44.83 11.27 63.77
CA ARG A 776 46.14 10.62 63.63
C ARG A 776 46.94 11.19 62.46
N VAL A 777 48.21 11.48 62.74
CA VAL A 777 49.21 11.93 61.76
C VAL A 777 49.54 10.81 60.76
N GLY A 778 49.65 11.14 59.47
CA GLY A 778 49.95 10.18 58.41
C GLY A 778 49.41 10.61 57.04
N THR A 779 49.40 9.68 56.07
CA THR A 779 48.92 9.92 54.70
C THR A 779 47.70 9.05 54.36
N PRO A 780 46.49 9.37 54.86
CA PRO A 780 45.29 8.58 54.59
C PRO A 780 44.88 8.64 53.12
N THR A 781 44.52 7.49 52.56
CA THR A 781 43.86 7.40 51.25
C THR A 781 42.35 7.48 51.45
N LEU A 782 41.72 8.53 50.92
CA LEU A 782 40.27 8.65 50.88
C LEU A 782 39.75 7.89 49.67
N THR A 783 38.69 7.11 49.86
CA THR A 783 37.99 6.39 48.79
C THR A 783 36.53 6.83 48.75
N ALA A 784 36.07 7.25 47.56
CA ALA A 784 34.70 7.61 47.27
C ALA A 784 34.11 6.55 46.32
N ALA A 785 33.10 5.82 46.77
CA ALA A 785 32.50 4.70 46.04
C ALA A 785 30.97 4.85 45.91
N ALA A 786 30.41 4.45 44.78
CA ALA A 786 28.96 4.40 44.56
C ALA A 786 28.61 3.14 43.76
N ALA A 787 27.43 2.58 43.99
CA ALA A 787 26.99 1.35 43.34
C ALA A 787 27.01 1.48 41.80
N GLY A 788 27.60 0.50 41.12
CA GLY A 788 27.70 0.46 39.66
C GLY A 788 28.73 1.40 39.02
N LEU A 789 29.53 2.14 39.81
CA LEU A 789 30.59 3.03 39.31
C LEU A 789 31.95 2.61 39.85
N ALA A 790 33.00 2.72 39.03
CA ALA A 790 34.36 2.61 39.52
C ALA A 790 34.64 3.71 40.57
N SER A 791 35.27 3.33 41.69
CA SER A 791 35.55 4.24 42.80
C SER A 791 36.67 5.23 42.48
N ALA A 792 36.65 6.37 43.16
CA ALA A 792 37.70 7.38 43.07
C ALA A 792 38.54 7.39 44.36
N THR A 793 39.86 7.47 44.23
CA THR A 793 40.79 7.49 45.38
C THR A 793 41.66 8.75 45.37
N GLN A 794 41.96 9.29 46.55
CA GLN A 794 42.91 10.39 46.70
C GLN A 794 43.64 10.30 48.04
N VAL A 795 44.97 10.33 47.99
CA VAL A 795 45.83 10.44 49.19
C VAL A 795 45.82 11.87 49.71
N GLN A 796 45.69 12.03 51.02
CA GLN A 796 45.81 13.31 51.75
C GLN A 796 46.96 13.24 52.75
N THR A 797 47.37 14.37 53.33
CA THR A 797 48.39 14.42 54.39
C THR A 797 47.84 15.05 55.67
N ILE A 798 48.08 14.40 56.82
CA ILE A 798 47.72 14.88 58.15
C ILE A 798 48.99 15.09 58.97
N THR A 799 49.24 16.31 59.43
CA THR A 799 50.42 16.71 60.22
C THR A 799 50.09 16.84 61.72
N PRO A 800 51.08 16.78 62.64
CA PRO A 800 50.82 16.92 64.08
C PRO A 800 50.11 18.25 64.43
N GLY A 801 49.36 18.24 65.53
CA GLY A 801 48.82 19.46 66.12
C GLY A 801 49.88 20.26 66.91
N THR A 802 49.47 21.35 67.55
CA THR A 802 50.30 22.08 68.50
C THR A 802 50.64 21.22 69.71
N ALA A 803 51.92 21.21 70.13
CA ALA A 803 52.35 20.51 71.33
C ALA A 803 51.58 21.01 72.58
N ALA A 804 51.15 20.08 73.43
CA ALA A 804 50.35 20.36 74.62
C ALA A 804 50.98 19.80 75.91
N LYS A 805 51.74 18.70 75.83
CA LYS A 805 52.30 18.01 76.99
C LYS A 805 53.66 17.36 76.73
N LEU A 806 54.42 17.18 77.79
CA LEU A 806 55.51 16.20 77.87
C LEU A 806 54.97 14.90 78.48
N THR A 807 55.61 13.77 78.18
CA THR A 807 55.27 12.48 78.79
C THR A 807 56.54 11.63 78.90
N LEU A 808 56.81 11.09 80.09
CA LEU A 808 57.83 10.05 80.28
C LEU A 808 57.23 8.72 79.80
N ILE A 809 57.81 8.16 78.74
CA ILE A 809 57.30 6.97 78.03
C ILE A 809 58.00 5.67 78.44
N THR A 810 58.99 5.76 79.33
CA THR A 810 59.70 4.63 79.96
C THR A 810 59.13 4.31 81.36
N PRO A 811 59.11 3.04 81.82
CA PRO A 811 58.69 2.70 83.19
C PRO A 811 59.62 3.24 84.30
N PRO A 812 59.16 3.25 85.58
CA PRO A 812 60.00 3.50 86.76
C PRO A 812 61.15 2.51 86.90
N THR A 813 62.23 2.93 87.59
CA THR A 813 63.44 2.12 87.82
C THR A 813 63.87 2.12 89.29
N THR A 814 64.64 1.11 89.70
CA THR A 814 65.07 0.87 91.09
C THR A 814 66.57 0.56 91.17
N GLY A 815 67.25 0.96 92.24
CA GLY A 815 68.67 0.62 92.46
C GLY A 815 69.30 1.24 93.72
N PRO A 816 70.60 1.01 93.98
CA PRO A 816 71.27 1.47 95.19
C PRO A 816 71.59 2.96 95.19
N ALA A 817 71.76 3.52 96.40
CA ALA A 817 72.25 4.86 96.62
C ALA A 817 73.65 5.02 96.03
N ALA A 818 73.83 6.03 95.19
CA ALA A 818 75.03 6.28 94.42
C ALA A 818 75.23 7.77 94.20
N ASP A 819 76.50 8.18 94.11
CA ASP A 819 76.92 9.54 93.75
C ASP A 819 76.85 9.83 92.25
N THR A 820 76.52 8.81 91.44
CA THR A 820 76.42 8.83 89.98
C THR A 820 75.03 8.42 89.49
N ALA A 821 74.64 8.92 88.31
CA ALA A 821 73.32 8.69 87.73
C ALA A 821 73.24 7.35 86.97
N THR A 822 72.98 6.27 87.71
CA THR A 822 73.00 4.88 87.21
C THR A 822 71.65 4.36 86.72
N LEU A 823 70.53 4.88 87.24
CA LEU A 823 69.16 4.49 86.92
C LEU A 823 68.73 5.00 85.53
N GLY A 824 67.98 4.18 84.79
CA GLY A 824 67.47 4.51 83.45
C GLY A 824 68.17 3.78 82.28
N PRO A 825 67.93 4.20 81.03
CA PRO A 825 67.48 5.55 80.65
C PRO A 825 65.97 5.80 80.80
N LEU A 826 65.64 7.00 81.24
CA LEU A 826 64.30 7.59 81.19
C LEU A 826 64.15 8.34 79.86
N THR A 827 63.02 8.20 79.16
CA THR A 827 62.76 8.88 77.88
C THR A 827 61.51 9.75 77.96
N VAL A 828 61.64 11.02 77.58
CA VAL A 828 60.54 11.98 77.47
C VAL A 828 60.14 12.19 76.02
N GLN A 829 58.84 12.27 75.74
CA GLN A 829 58.26 12.61 74.43
C GLN A 829 57.45 13.91 74.51
N ARG A 830 57.52 14.73 73.46
CA ARG A 830 56.66 15.90 73.28
C ARG A 830 55.45 15.55 72.40
N GLN A 831 54.25 15.74 72.92
CA GLN A 831 53.00 15.31 72.29
C GLN A 831 52.00 16.47 72.11
N ASP A 832 51.14 16.37 71.10
CA ASP A 832 49.93 17.19 70.97
C ASP A 832 48.80 16.66 71.89
N THR A 833 47.65 17.34 71.86
CA THR A 833 46.45 16.97 72.66
C THR A 833 45.92 15.57 72.34
N PHE A 834 46.16 15.05 71.14
CA PHE A 834 45.73 13.72 70.69
C PHE A 834 46.80 12.64 70.93
N GLY A 835 47.96 13.01 71.48
CA GLY A 835 49.07 12.08 71.74
C GLY A 835 50.00 11.86 70.54
N ASN A 836 49.82 12.59 69.43
CA ASN A 836 50.77 12.50 68.31
C ASN A 836 52.11 13.13 68.71
N ALA A 837 53.20 12.51 68.28
CA ALA A 837 54.54 13.04 68.49
C ALA A 837 54.74 14.35 67.70
N VAL A 838 55.21 15.41 68.37
CA VAL A 838 55.44 16.72 67.76
C VAL A 838 56.96 16.97 67.61
N PRO A 839 57.51 17.04 66.38
CA PRO A 839 58.91 17.38 66.12
C PRO A 839 59.30 18.74 66.70
N ALA A 840 60.49 18.87 67.30
CA ALA A 840 60.97 20.15 67.83
C ALA A 840 61.08 21.22 66.74
N PRO A 841 60.72 22.48 67.04
CA PRO A 841 60.90 23.59 66.11
C PRO A 841 62.38 23.83 65.82
N THR A 842 62.65 24.68 64.83
CA THR A 842 64.00 25.04 64.43
C THR A 842 64.80 25.66 65.58
N GLY A 843 66.02 25.16 65.77
CA GLY A 843 66.85 25.46 66.96
C GLY A 843 66.67 24.50 68.15
N GLY A 844 65.71 23.58 68.11
CA GLY A 844 65.48 22.59 69.18
C GLY A 844 64.82 23.17 70.43
N LEU A 845 64.80 22.37 71.51
CA LEU A 845 64.22 22.75 72.81
C LEU A 845 65.12 22.26 73.96
N LEU A 846 65.09 22.98 75.08
CA LEU A 846 65.83 22.63 76.29
C LEU A 846 64.86 22.37 77.44
N LEU A 847 64.84 21.14 77.95
CA LEU A 847 63.90 20.67 78.98
C LEU A 847 64.62 20.67 80.34
N THR A 848 63.99 21.17 81.39
CA THR A 848 64.58 21.19 82.75
C THR A 848 64.34 19.87 83.48
N LEU A 849 65.38 19.31 84.09
CA LEU A 849 65.30 18.12 84.93
C LEU A 849 65.28 18.51 86.41
N ALA A 850 64.37 17.94 87.19
CA ALA A 850 64.25 18.18 88.64
C ALA A 850 63.91 16.91 89.41
N SER A 851 64.35 16.81 90.67
CA SER A 851 64.02 15.72 91.59
C SER A 851 63.54 16.27 92.93
N SER A 852 62.71 15.51 93.65
CA SER A 852 62.30 15.84 95.02
C SER A 852 63.35 15.53 96.10
N SER A 853 64.50 14.96 95.74
CA SER A 853 65.61 14.66 96.66
C SER A 853 66.82 15.58 96.43
N SER A 854 67.46 16.00 97.53
CA SER A 854 68.71 16.77 97.49
C SER A 854 69.96 15.92 97.23
N GLY A 855 69.85 14.59 97.27
CA GLY A 855 70.93 13.67 96.86
C GLY A 855 70.95 13.40 95.34
N ALA A 856 69.94 13.88 94.61
CA ALA A 856 69.71 13.59 93.20
C ALA A 856 70.88 13.94 92.26
N ARG A 857 71.01 13.14 91.20
CA ARG A 857 71.94 13.31 90.07
C ARG A 857 71.19 12.99 88.78
N PHE A 858 71.42 13.80 87.75
CA PHE A 858 70.99 13.51 86.38
C PHE A 858 72.21 13.42 85.47
N ALA A 859 72.16 12.56 84.47
CA ALA A 859 73.19 12.49 83.44
C ALA A 859 72.64 12.20 82.05
N GLY A 860 73.42 12.49 81.02
CA GLY A 860 73.17 12.04 79.65
C GLY A 860 73.39 10.53 79.52
N LEU A 861 73.13 10.00 78.33
CA LEU A 861 73.41 8.59 78.03
C LEU A 861 74.91 8.28 78.00
N ASP A 862 75.72 9.32 77.75
CA ASP A 862 77.18 9.40 77.80
C ASP A 862 77.75 9.51 79.24
N GLY A 863 76.90 9.70 80.25
CA GLY A 863 77.31 9.88 81.65
C GLY A 863 77.66 11.32 82.04
N ALA A 864 77.56 12.30 81.13
CA ALA A 864 77.81 13.71 81.45
C ALA A 864 76.69 14.25 82.37
N ALA A 865 77.04 14.96 83.44
CA ALA A 865 76.06 15.48 84.40
C ALA A 865 75.14 16.53 83.75
N LEU A 866 73.83 16.44 84.01
CA LEU A 866 72.80 17.31 83.42
C LEU A 866 72.04 18.10 84.49
N THR A 867 71.67 19.34 84.13
CA THR A 867 70.58 20.10 84.75
C THR A 867 69.41 20.29 83.77
N THR A 868 69.69 20.12 82.48
CA THR A 868 68.75 20.25 81.37
C THR A 868 69.02 19.17 80.32
N LEU A 869 67.99 18.82 79.56
CA LEU A 869 68.02 17.82 78.50
C LEU A 869 67.65 18.48 77.17
N ALA A 870 68.55 18.41 76.19
CA ALA A 870 68.28 18.90 74.84
C ALA A 870 67.35 17.94 74.10
N LEU A 871 66.31 18.50 73.47
CA LEU A 871 65.48 17.84 72.46
C LEU A 871 65.84 18.48 71.10
N PRO A 872 66.62 17.80 70.24
CA PRO A 872 67.11 18.37 68.98
C PRO A 872 65.99 18.78 68.03
N GLU A 873 66.26 19.74 67.14
CA GLU A 873 65.38 20.10 66.02
C GLU A 873 64.90 18.86 65.25
N GLY A 874 63.61 18.82 64.89
CA GLY A 874 62.99 17.67 64.23
C GLY A 874 62.76 16.44 65.13
N ALA A 875 63.41 16.33 66.29
CA ALA A 875 63.18 15.23 67.23
C ALA A 875 61.93 15.46 68.09
N SER A 876 61.22 14.38 68.42
CA SER A 876 60.08 14.40 69.33
C SER A 876 60.35 13.73 70.69
N THR A 877 61.50 13.07 70.85
CA THR A 877 61.91 12.33 72.06
C THR A 877 63.36 12.63 72.46
N ALA A 878 63.65 12.60 73.76
CA ALA A 878 65.01 12.70 74.33
C ALA A 878 65.13 11.83 75.60
N SER A 879 66.34 11.41 75.97
CA SER A 879 66.56 10.44 77.06
C SER A 879 67.72 10.82 78.00
N PHE A 880 67.62 10.43 79.27
CA PHE A 880 68.57 10.75 80.35
C PHE A 880 68.64 9.64 81.41
N ARG A 881 69.61 9.71 82.33
CA ARG A 881 69.78 8.82 83.50
C ARG A 881 69.57 9.59 84.81
N TYR A 882 69.25 8.85 85.88
CA TYR A 882 68.99 9.35 87.23
C TYR A 882 69.83 8.62 88.29
N GLY A 883 70.09 9.23 89.44
CA GLY A 883 70.73 8.60 90.61
C GLY A 883 70.55 9.46 91.86
N ASP A 884 70.89 8.93 93.03
CA ASP A 884 70.67 9.63 94.30
C ASP A 884 71.56 9.06 95.42
N THR A 885 72.15 9.90 96.25
CA THR A 885 72.94 9.45 97.42
C THR A 885 72.08 9.13 98.64
N ARG A 886 70.78 9.45 98.62
CA ARG A 886 69.83 9.20 99.71
C ARG A 886 68.91 8.05 99.34
N ALA A 887 68.84 7.01 100.18
CA ALA A 887 67.82 5.97 100.03
C ALA A 887 66.40 6.55 100.27
N GLY A 888 65.43 6.16 99.44
CA GLY A 888 64.07 6.68 99.45
C GLY A 888 63.37 6.60 98.08
N SER A 889 62.25 7.30 97.93
CA SER A 889 61.43 7.28 96.70
C SER A 889 61.29 8.68 96.06
N PRO A 890 62.33 9.20 95.39
CA PRO A 890 62.30 10.54 94.79
C PRO A 890 61.39 10.64 93.55
N VAL A 891 60.78 11.81 93.36
CA VAL A 891 59.98 12.15 92.17
C VAL A 891 60.83 12.90 91.15
N VAL A 892 61.10 12.28 90.01
CA VAL A 892 61.73 12.91 88.84
C VAL A 892 60.67 13.69 88.05
N SER A 893 61.01 14.90 87.62
CA SER A 893 60.15 15.79 86.82
C SER A 893 60.91 16.35 85.62
N VAL A 894 60.27 16.38 84.45
CA VAL A 894 60.78 16.98 83.22
C VAL A 894 59.85 18.11 82.77
N VAL A 895 60.36 19.33 82.77
CA VAL A 895 59.57 20.56 82.59
C VAL A 895 59.98 21.28 81.30
N LEU A 896 59.00 21.80 80.57
CA LEU A 896 59.18 22.82 79.54
C LEU A 896 58.05 23.85 79.67
N SER A 897 58.38 25.14 79.60
CA SER A 897 57.39 26.22 79.73
C SER A 897 56.27 26.11 78.68
N GLY A 898 55.02 26.26 79.12
CA GLY A 898 53.85 26.18 78.25
C GLY A 898 53.33 24.77 77.94
N LEU A 899 53.98 23.71 78.43
CA LEU A 899 53.48 22.33 78.33
C LEU A 899 53.17 21.73 79.70
N THR A 900 52.27 20.75 79.74
CA THR A 900 52.10 19.91 80.95
C THR A 900 53.39 19.13 81.25
N THR A 901 53.93 19.31 82.45
CA THR A 901 55.11 18.61 82.99
C THR A 901 54.94 17.09 82.99
N ALA A 902 56.01 16.36 82.68
CA ALA A 902 56.06 14.91 82.91
C ALA A 902 56.68 14.61 84.29
N THR A 903 56.06 13.74 85.08
CA THR A 903 56.57 13.32 86.41
C THR A 903 56.59 11.79 86.53
N GLN A 904 57.54 11.27 87.32
CA GLN A 904 57.69 9.83 87.57
C GLN A 904 58.44 9.57 88.89
N ILE A 905 57.96 8.63 89.69
CA ILE A 905 58.60 8.20 90.94
C ILE A 905 59.72 7.19 90.61
N GLN A 906 60.87 7.30 91.29
CA GLN A 906 61.99 6.35 91.26
C GLN A 906 62.21 5.76 92.66
N VAL A 907 62.99 4.68 92.79
CA VAL A 907 63.26 4.02 94.09
C VAL A 907 64.75 3.80 94.30
N VAL A 908 65.26 4.19 95.47
CA VAL A 908 66.68 4.16 95.82
C VAL A 908 66.87 3.41 97.15
N THR A 909 67.74 2.40 97.18
CA THR A 909 68.01 1.56 98.37
C THR A 909 69.35 1.93 99.04
N PRO A 910 69.57 1.64 100.34
CA PRO A 910 70.89 1.86 100.98
C PRO A 910 72.02 1.11 100.26
N ALA A 911 73.25 1.60 100.38
CA ALA A 911 74.45 0.89 99.90
C ALA A 911 74.98 -0.10 100.98
N PRO A 912 75.93 -0.99 100.66
CA PRO A 912 76.52 -1.91 101.63
C PRO A 912 77.24 -1.20 102.79
N ALA A 913 77.22 -1.82 103.97
CA ALA A 913 77.90 -1.31 105.16
C ALA A 913 79.42 -1.20 104.96
N SER A 914 80.03 -0.13 105.49
CA SER A 914 81.48 0.15 105.40
C SER A 914 82.15 0.44 106.76
N ARG A 915 81.39 0.86 107.77
CA ARG A 915 81.92 1.23 109.10
C ARG A 915 81.03 0.84 110.27
N LEU A 916 81.65 0.65 111.44
CA LEU A 916 80.98 0.59 112.74
C LEU A 916 81.11 1.92 113.48
N VAL A 917 80.09 2.26 114.27
CA VAL A 917 80.04 3.47 115.11
C VAL A 917 79.46 3.11 116.49
N ILE A 918 80.17 3.42 117.59
CA ILE A 918 79.59 3.36 118.94
C ILE A 918 78.65 4.56 119.12
N THR A 919 77.42 4.31 119.56
CA THR A 919 76.38 5.35 119.70
C THR A 919 76.05 5.71 121.16
N THR A 920 76.89 5.27 122.11
CA THR A 920 76.74 5.45 123.58
C THR A 920 77.98 6.09 124.20
N ALA A 921 77.88 6.57 125.45
CA ALA A 921 78.95 7.24 126.18
C ALA A 921 79.75 6.30 127.12
N ALA A 922 80.94 6.74 127.53
CA ALA A 922 81.91 5.97 128.32
C ALA A 922 81.48 5.71 129.80
N PRO A 923 81.51 4.45 130.29
CA PRO A 923 81.07 4.10 131.65
C PRO A 923 82.18 3.88 132.69
N THR A 924 81.81 3.84 133.98
CA THR A 924 82.69 3.58 135.14
C THR A 924 82.08 2.57 136.13
N GLY A 925 82.91 1.75 136.79
CA GLY A 925 82.48 0.66 137.68
C GLY A 925 83.47 0.30 138.80
N THR A 926 83.14 -0.71 139.61
CA THR A 926 84.00 -1.24 140.70
C THR A 926 84.75 -2.50 140.29
N ALA A 927 85.88 -2.77 140.94
CA ALA A 927 86.70 -3.96 140.69
C ALA A 927 85.90 -5.24 140.95
N SER A 928 85.72 -6.03 139.89
CA SER A 928 84.76 -7.12 139.79
C SER A 928 85.26 -8.18 138.80
N ALA A 929 85.09 -9.45 139.15
CA ALA A 929 85.37 -10.56 138.23
C ALA A 929 84.24 -10.81 137.19
N VAL A 930 83.17 -10.03 137.21
CA VAL A 930 82.01 -10.14 136.31
C VAL A 930 81.65 -8.81 135.64
N ALA A 931 81.10 -8.90 134.42
CA ALA A 931 80.80 -7.77 133.55
C ALA A 931 79.53 -7.00 133.96
N SER A 932 79.66 -5.98 134.82
CA SER A 932 78.55 -5.19 135.39
C SER A 932 78.47 -3.72 134.90
N THR A 933 79.39 -3.28 134.04
CA THR A 933 79.57 -1.88 133.62
C THR A 933 79.06 -1.68 132.18
N GLY A 934 77.96 -0.94 131.98
CA GLY A 934 77.32 -0.74 130.67
C GLY A 934 75.86 -0.27 130.80
N PRO A 935 75.03 -0.27 129.74
CA PRO A 935 75.25 -0.86 128.41
C PRO A 935 75.97 0.06 127.41
N ILE A 936 76.50 -0.55 126.34
CA ILE A 936 77.23 0.09 125.24
C ILE A 936 76.66 -0.39 123.89
N SER A 937 76.35 0.53 122.96
CA SER A 937 75.69 0.27 121.66
C SER A 937 76.58 0.52 120.44
N VAL A 938 76.42 -0.26 119.36
CA VAL A 938 77.20 -0.20 118.10
C VAL A 938 76.29 -0.30 116.87
N GLN A 939 76.47 0.56 115.87
CA GLN A 939 75.71 0.57 114.60
C GLN A 939 76.61 0.39 113.35
N ALA A 940 76.11 -0.29 112.32
CA ALA A 940 76.68 -0.38 110.97
C ALA A 940 76.08 0.67 110.00
N GLN A 941 76.93 1.32 109.21
CA GLN A 941 76.53 2.38 108.24
C GLN A 941 77.22 2.18 106.89
N ASP A 942 76.57 2.64 105.80
CA ASP A 942 77.16 2.69 104.46
C ASP A 942 78.11 3.89 104.28
N ALA A 943 78.76 3.97 103.11
CA ALA A 943 79.70 5.05 102.78
C ALA A 943 79.08 6.46 102.74
N PHE A 944 77.76 6.56 102.56
CA PHE A 944 77.00 7.81 102.52
C PHE A 944 76.35 8.15 103.88
N GLY A 945 76.55 7.31 104.89
CA GLY A 945 75.99 7.48 106.24
C GLY A 945 74.55 6.98 106.40
N ASN A 946 74.00 6.26 105.41
CA ASN A 946 72.72 5.58 105.59
C ASN A 946 72.90 4.38 106.54
N ALA A 947 71.88 4.06 107.34
CA ALA A 947 71.87 2.84 108.14
C ALA A 947 71.83 1.63 107.20
N ALA A 948 72.89 0.81 107.24
CA ALA A 948 73.04 -0.34 106.36
C ALA A 948 72.60 -1.61 107.11
N PRO A 949 71.56 -2.33 106.66
CA PRO A 949 71.16 -3.59 107.26
C PRO A 949 72.29 -4.62 107.21
N ALA A 950 72.50 -5.37 108.29
CA ALA A 950 73.42 -6.49 108.29
C ALA A 950 72.93 -7.59 107.33
N PRO A 951 73.85 -8.29 106.63
CA PRO A 951 73.50 -9.35 105.67
C PRO A 951 72.80 -10.53 106.37
N ASP A 952 72.24 -11.45 105.58
CA ASP A 952 71.34 -12.53 106.04
C ASP A 952 71.93 -13.57 107.03
N GLY A 953 73.20 -13.44 107.43
CA GLY A 953 73.84 -14.20 108.51
C GLY A 953 74.09 -13.40 109.81
N GLY A 954 73.72 -12.11 109.84
CA GLY A 954 74.15 -11.16 110.86
C GLY A 954 75.61 -10.72 110.71
N LEU A 955 76.06 -9.81 111.58
CA LEU A 955 77.42 -9.26 111.59
C LEU A 955 78.05 -9.41 112.97
N GLY A 956 79.10 -10.23 113.08
CA GLY A 956 79.85 -10.44 114.32
C GLY A 956 80.78 -9.27 114.66
N VAL A 957 80.68 -8.77 115.87
CA VAL A 957 81.42 -7.63 116.45
C VAL A 957 82.26 -8.12 117.62
N GLN A 958 83.58 -8.11 117.47
CA GLN A 958 84.55 -8.49 118.49
C GLN A 958 84.82 -7.36 119.49
N LEU A 959 85.03 -7.74 120.75
CA LEU A 959 85.25 -6.87 121.90
C LEU A 959 86.62 -7.15 122.54
N GLY A 960 87.36 -6.12 122.94
CA GLY A 960 88.65 -6.24 123.64
C GLY A 960 88.90 -5.08 124.60
N SER A 961 89.69 -5.30 125.66
CA SER A 961 90.07 -4.28 126.67
C SER A 961 91.59 -4.20 126.82
N SER A 962 92.10 -3.00 127.11
CA SER A 962 93.54 -2.74 127.30
C SER A 962 94.03 -2.87 128.76
N THR A 963 93.26 -3.48 129.66
CA THR A 963 93.64 -3.62 131.08
C THR A 963 94.73 -4.66 131.32
N THR A 964 95.46 -4.54 132.42
CA THR A 964 96.35 -5.58 132.97
C THR A 964 95.64 -6.49 133.99
N GLY A 965 94.39 -6.19 134.34
CA GLY A 965 93.52 -7.07 135.13
C GLY A 965 92.81 -8.12 134.26
N THR A 966 91.83 -8.80 134.85
CA THR A 966 90.99 -9.76 134.13
C THR A 966 89.75 -9.05 133.59
N ALA A 967 89.80 -8.57 132.34
CA ALA A 967 88.62 -8.03 131.68
C ALA A 967 87.59 -9.12 131.36
N THR A 968 86.31 -8.78 131.52
CA THR A 968 85.16 -9.60 131.12
C THR A 968 84.13 -8.75 130.38
N PHE A 969 83.46 -9.31 129.37
CA PHE A 969 82.30 -8.68 128.72
C PHE A 969 81.13 -9.67 128.66
N SER A 970 79.91 -9.16 128.55
CA SER A 970 78.70 -9.97 128.43
C SER A 970 77.62 -9.21 127.65
N THR A 971 76.71 -9.92 126.97
CA THR A 971 75.51 -9.32 126.39
C THR A 971 74.50 -8.86 127.44
N THR A 972 74.61 -9.37 128.68
CA THR A 972 73.79 -9.01 129.84
C THR A 972 74.64 -8.74 131.08
N ALA A 973 74.26 -7.77 131.92
CA ALA A 973 75.01 -7.44 133.13
C ALA A 973 75.14 -8.66 134.08
N GLY A 974 76.36 -9.00 134.47
CA GLY A 974 76.68 -10.19 135.30
C GLY A 974 76.58 -11.54 134.58
N GLY A 975 76.31 -11.55 133.27
CA GLY A 975 76.20 -12.77 132.46
C GLY A 975 77.53 -13.45 132.12
N PRO A 976 77.49 -14.56 131.37
CA PRO A 976 78.68 -15.33 130.99
C PRO A 976 79.63 -14.51 130.11
N ALA A 977 80.93 -14.68 130.32
CA ALA A 977 81.95 -13.94 129.58
C ALA A 977 81.95 -14.28 128.08
N THR A 978 81.90 -13.27 127.22
CA THR A 978 82.07 -13.37 125.76
C THR A 978 82.98 -12.23 125.26
N ASN A 979 83.67 -12.46 124.14
CA ASN A 979 84.41 -11.42 123.42
C ASN A 979 83.81 -11.14 122.02
N LEU A 980 82.58 -11.62 121.76
CA LEU A 980 81.87 -11.50 120.48
C LEU A 980 80.37 -11.25 120.70
N VAL A 981 79.81 -10.31 119.94
CA VAL A 981 78.39 -9.91 119.96
C VAL A 981 77.91 -9.68 118.52
N THR A 982 76.68 -10.03 118.15
CA THR A 982 76.23 -10.07 116.74
C THR A 982 75.09 -9.08 116.45
N ILE A 983 75.25 -8.20 115.45
CA ILE A 983 74.12 -7.44 114.88
C ILE A 983 73.23 -8.42 114.08
N PRO A 984 71.93 -8.55 114.38
CA PRO A 984 71.03 -9.46 113.66
C PRO A 984 70.88 -9.11 112.17
N ALA A 985 70.64 -10.12 111.33
CA ALA A 985 70.29 -9.94 109.92
C ALA A 985 69.12 -8.96 109.75
N GLY A 986 69.21 -8.06 108.77
CA GLY A 986 68.21 -7.01 108.53
C GLY A 986 68.21 -5.86 109.55
N ALA A 987 68.88 -5.99 110.70
CA ALA A 987 69.08 -4.92 111.67
C ALA A 987 70.43 -4.21 111.45
N ALA A 988 70.58 -3.01 112.01
CA ALA A 988 71.82 -2.21 111.87
C ALA A 988 72.58 -2.00 113.19
N THR A 989 72.08 -2.46 114.36
CA THR A 989 72.61 -2.07 115.69
C THR A 989 72.61 -3.22 116.72
N VAL A 990 73.53 -3.24 117.71
CA VAL A 990 73.58 -4.19 118.87
C VAL A 990 74.18 -3.57 120.16
N THR A 991 74.01 -4.22 121.33
CA THR A 991 74.40 -3.75 122.70
C THR A 991 75.11 -4.77 123.61
N PHE A 992 75.97 -4.34 124.56
CA PHE A 992 76.69 -5.19 125.55
C PHE A 992 77.21 -4.47 126.84
N TYR A 993 77.86 -5.19 127.77
CA TYR A 993 78.41 -4.77 129.09
C TYR A 993 79.87 -5.27 129.35
N ALA A 994 80.60 -4.66 130.30
CA ALA A 994 82.03 -4.90 130.63
C ALA A 994 82.35 -4.99 132.14
N GLY A 995 83.54 -5.49 132.55
CA GLY A 995 84.03 -5.53 133.94
C GLY A 995 85.52 -5.90 134.05
N ASP A 996 86.17 -5.64 135.20
CA ASP A 996 87.62 -5.79 135.41
C ASP A 996 87.98 -5.98 136.90
N THR A 997 88.95 -6.84 137.22
CA THR A 997 89.44 -7.11 138.59
C THR A 997 90.50 -6.12 139.09
N ARG A 998 91.14 -5.35 138.20
CA ARG A 998 92.16 -4.35 138.56
C ARG A 998 91.55 -2.95 138.56
N SER A 999 91.78 -2.20 139.63
CA SER A 999 91.44 -0.76 139.66
C SER A 999 92.35 0.03 138.72
N GLY A 1000 91.77 0.83 137.82
CA GLY A 1000 92.48 1.64 136.82
C GLY A 1000 91.55 2.10 135.68
N THR A 1001 92.12 2.71 134.64
CA THR A 1001 91.41 3.05 133.39
C THR A 1001 91.86 2.12 132.25
N ALA A 1002 90.93 1.72 131.40
CA ALA A 1002 91.18 0.83 130.26
C ALA A 1002 90.43 1.31 129.00
N THR A 1003 90.89 0.88 127.81
CA THR A 1003 90.25 1.19 126.53
C THR A 1003 89.56 -0.05 125.97
N LEU A 1004 88.26 0.06 125.69
CA LEU A 1004 87.43 -0.90 125.00
C LEU A 1004 87.51 -0.67 123.47
N ALA A 1005 87.87 -1.71 122.73
CA ALA A 1005 87.86 -1.73 121.26
C ALA A 1005 86.71 -2.60 120.73
N VAL A 1006 86.13 -2.17 119.62
CA VAL A 1006 84.97 -2.77 118.95
C VAL A 1006 85.27 -2.88 117.44
N THR A 1007 85.34 -4.11 116.92
CA THR A 1007 85.75 -4.37 115.53
C THR A 1007 84.89 -5.44 114.86
N ALA A 1008 84.68 -5.36 113.54
CA ALA A 1008 84.05 -6.42 112.76
C ALA A 1008 84.79 -6.63 111.43
N ALA A 1009 84.74 -7.85 110.89
CA ALA A 1009 85.43 -8.17 109.64
C ALA A 1009 84.88 -7.32 108.47
N GLY A 1010 85.80 -6.71 107.69
CA GLY A 1010 85.46 -5.90 106.52
C GLY A 1010 84.96 -4.48 106.81
N LEU A 1011 84.81 -4.06 108.07
CA LEU A 1011 84.38 -2.72 108.45
C LEU A 1011 85.46 -2.00 109.26
N THR A 1012 85.54 -0.67 109.14
CA THR A 1012 86.37 0.12 110.08
C THR A 1012 85.76 0.10 111.47
N GLY A 1013 86.53 -0.38 112.46
CA GLY A 1013 86.15 -0.45 113.87
C GLY A 1013 86.27 0.88 114.63
N THR A 1014 86.01 0.84 115.93
CA THR A 1014 85.89 2.01 116.82
C THR A 1014 86.24 1.65 118.28
N SER A 1015 86.45 2.63 119.16
CA SER A 1015 86.89 2.41 120.55
C SER A 1015 86.40 3.47 121.53
N GLN A 1016 86.32 3.13 122.82
CA GLN A 1016 85.86 3.99 123.92
C GLN A 1016 86.56 3.61 125.24
N THR A 1017 86.66 4.51 126.22
CA THR A 1017 87.30 4.22 127.53
C THR A 1017 86.33 3.71 128.59
N VAL A 1018 86.82 2.92 129.57
CA VAL A 1018 86.09 2.38 130.73
C VAL A 1018 86.97 2.51 131.99
N THR A 1019 86.39 2.77 133.18
CA THR A 1019 87.16 2.98 134.44
C THR A 1019 86.71 2.07 135.58
N THR A 1020 87.64 1.62 136.42
CA THR A 1020 87.45 0.64 137.51
C THR A 1020 88.09 1.11 138.83
N VAL A 1021 87.42 0.95 140.00
CA VAL A 1021 87.94 1.36 141.34
C VAL A 1021 88.08 0.19 142.35
N PRO A 1022 88.94 0.25 143.39
CA PRO A 1022 89.22 -0.89 144.29
C PRO A 1022 88.03 -1.40 145.13
N ALA A 1023 88.13 -2.61 145.69
CA ALA A 1023 87.14 -3.18 146.60
C ALA A 1023 87.49 -2.96 148.09
N ALA A 1024 86.61 -3.40 149.00
CA ALA A 1024 86.77 -3.21 150.45
C ALA A 1024 87.87 -4.09 151.07
N ALA A 1025 88.53 -3.61 152.12
CA ALA A 1025 89.63 -4.30 152.80
C ALA A 1025 89.22 -5.54 153.60
N THR A 1026 90.12 -6.53 153.70
CA THR A 1026 89.85 -7.81 154.40
C THR A 1026 90.99 -8.34 155.30
N ARG A 1027 92.27 -7.98 155.08
CA ARG A 1027 93.41 -8.56 155.82
C ARG A 1027 94.50 -7.57 156.23
N LEU A 1028 95.25 -7.90 157.30
CA LEU A 1028 96.56 -7.31 157.62
C LEU A 1028 97.70 -8.27 157.23
N VAL A 1029 98.86 -7.71 156.83
CA VAL A 1029 100.05 -8.46 156.41
C VAL A 1029 101.33 -7.77 156.91
N TYR A 1030 102.26 -8.50 157.54
CA TYR A 1030 103.60 -7.96 157.84
C TYR A 1030 104.41 -7.77 156.55
N LEU A 1031 105.09 -6.62 156.43
CA LEU A 1031 106.00 -6.31 155.32
C LEU A 1031 107.49 -6.48 155.69
N THR A 1032 107.79 -6.87 156.94
CA THR A 1032 109.14 -6.99 157.51
C THR A 1032 109.39 -8.38 158.09
N ALA A 1033 110.67 -8.76 158.24
CA ALA A 1033 111.11 -10.07 158.71
C ALA A 1033 111.27 -10.16 160.26
N PRO A 1034 111.39 -11.39 160.84
CA PRO A 1034 111.53 -11.63 162.28
C PRO A 1034 112.86 -11.15 162.90
N VAL A 1035 112.92 -11.02 164.24
CA VAL A 1035 114.07 -10.41 164.96
C VAL A 1035 114.64 -11.27 166.10
N THR A 1036 115.92 -11.09 166.44
CA THR A 1036 116.68 -11.86 167.45
C THR A 1036 117.67 -10.95 168.20
N GLY A 1037 117.89 -11.17 169.50
CA GLY A 1037 118.88 -10.41 170.27
C GLY A 1037 119.09 -10.90 171.71
N ARG A 1038 119.78 -10.10 172.54
CA ARG A 1038 120.13 -10.50 173.92
C ARG A 1038 119.00 -10.20 174.92
N ALA A 1039 118.83 -11.05 175.93
CA ALA A 1039 117.85 -10.82 176.99
C ALA A 1039 118.11 -9.49 177.72
N ALA A 1040 117.08 -8.64 177.82
CA ALA A 1040 117.21 -7.26 178.25
C ALA A 1040 115.96 -6.75 178.98
N THR A 1041 116.13 -5.79 179.88
CA THR A 1041 115.01 -5.13 180.60
C THR A 1041 114.34 -4.01 179.80
N THR A 1042 114.78 -3.75 178.57
CA THR A 1042 114.30 -2.66 177.68
C THR A 1042 114.03 -3.17 176.26
N ALA A 1043 113.09 -2.53 175.57
CA ALA A 1043 112.63 -2.92 174.23
C ALA A 1043 113.52 -2.35 173.12
N THR A 1044 114.53 -3.08 172.66
CA THR A 1044 115.55 -2.59 171.69
C THR A 1044 115.59 -3.34 170.35
N LEU A 1045 114.81 -4.40 170.18
CA LEU A 1045 114.77 -5.26 169.00
C LEU A 1045 113.67 -4.79 168.02
N GLY A 1046 114.04 -4.38 166.81
CA GLY A 1046 113.11 -3.86 165.78
C GLY A 1046 113.81 -2.92 164.80
N PRO A 1047 113.09 -2.21 163.90
CA PRO A 1047 111.63 -2.08 163.82
C PRO A 1047 110.91 -3.12 162.91
N LEU A 1048 109.57 -3.16 163.00
CA LEU A 1048 108.66 -4.11 162.32
C LEU A 1048 107.42 -3.39 161.73
N THR A 1049 106.92 -3.74 160.53
CA THR A 1049 105.86 -2.99 159.76
C THR A 1049 104.70 -3.86 159.22
N VAL A 1050 103.45 -3.37 159.22
CA VAL A 1050 102.21 -4.09 158.78
C VAL A 1050 101.36 -3.29 157.77
N GLN A 1051 100.61 -3.93 156.82
CA GLN A 1051 99.72 -3.31 155.79
C GLN A 1051 98.28 -3.88 155.71
N ARG A 1052 97.26 -3.08 155.30
CA ARG A 1052 95.88 -3.48 154.93
C ARG A 1052 95.58 -3.58 153.40
N GLN A 1053 94.88 -4.62 152.94
CA GLN A 1053 94.56 -4.91 151.50
C GLN A 1053 93.12 -5.45 151.25
N ASP A 1054 92.63 -5.40 150.00
CA ASP A 1054 91.37 -6.01 149.50
C ASP A 1054 91.53 -7.50 149.06
N PRO A 1055 90.45 -8.23 148.70
CA PRO A 1055 90.52 -9.62 148.25
C PRO A 1055 91.36 -9.87 147.00
N PHE A 1056 91.48 -8.88 146.11
CA PHE A 1056 92.24 -8.94 144.86
C PHE A 1056 93.69 -8.41 145.05
N GLY A 1057 94.09 -8.12 146.29
CA GLY A 1057 95.42 -7.61 146.61
C GLY A 1057 95.63 -6.13 146.30
N ASN A 1058 94.57 -5.38 146.01
CA ASN A 1058 94.67 -3.93 145.87
C ASN A 1058 94.88 -3.28 147.26
N PRO A 1059 95.76 -2.27 147.39
CA PRO A 1059 95.97 -1.56 148.65
C PRO A 1059 94.75 -0.68 148.98
N VAL A 1060 94.24 -0.75 150.22
CA VAL A 1060 93.02 -0.04 150.62
C VAL A 1060 93.34 1.07 151.62
N GLY A 1061 93.51 2.28 151.08
CA GLY A 1061 93.40 3.52 151.85
C GLY A 1061 91.98 3.66 152.42
N GLY A 1062 91.86 4.12 153.66
CA GLY A 1062 90.57 4.18 154.36
C GLY A 1062 90.76 4.56 155.83
N GLY A 1063 89.72 4.46 156.64
CA GLY A 1063 89.73 4.91 158.05
C GLY A 1063 90.87 4.32 158.90
N ALA A 1064 91.29 5.11 159.90
CA ALA A 1064 92.36 4.77 160.83
C ALA A 1064 92.01 3.53 161.68
N ILE A 1065 92.99 2.66 161.94
CA ILE A 1065 92.80 1.43 162.72
C ILE A 1065 93.94 1.21 163.71
N THR A 1066 93.59 0.77 164.92
CA THR A 1066 94.55 0.40 165.97
C THR A 1066 94.94 -1.06 165.84
N VAL A 1067 96.24 -1.33 165.89
CA VAL A 1067 96.88 -2.64 165.82
C VAL A 1067 97.46 -2.98 167.19
N ALA A 1068 96.85 -3.93 167.90
CA ALA A 1068 97.33 -4.42 169.19
C ALA A 1068 98.56 -5.33 169.02
N LEU A 1069 99.49 -5.28 169.98
CA LEU A 1069 100.78 -5.96 169.98
C LEU A 1069 100.92 -6.85 171.21
N THR A 1070 101.19 -8.15 171.00
CA THR A 1070 101.38 -9.13 172.08
C THR A 1070 102.57 -10.07 171.81
N SER A 1071 103.14 -10.62 172.89
CA SER A 1071 104.23 -11.61 172.86
C SER A 1071 103.88 -12.80 173.76
N SER A 1072 104.30 -13.99 173.38
CA SER A 1072 104.03 -15.26 174.09
C SER A 1072 105.12 -15.68 175.10
N THR A 1073 106.01 -14.77 175.50
CA THR A 1073 107.13 -15.12 176.41
C THR A 1073 106.66 -15.44 177.84
N THR A 1074 107.48 -16.23 178.55
CA THR A 1074 107.36 -16.43 180.01
C THR A 1074 108.28 -15.51 180.82
N GLY A 1075 109.05 -14.64 180.14
CA GLY A 1075 109.72 -13.49 180.73
C GLY A 1075 108.79 -12.27 180.79
N THR A 1076 109.37 -11.08 180.83
CA THR A 1076 108.65 -9.81 180.73
C THR A 1076 108.93 -9.18 179.37
N ALA A 1077 108.03 -9.40 178.40
CA ALA A 1077 108.08 -8.68 177.14
C ALA A 1077 107.76 -7.19 177.31
N ARG A 1078 108.46 -6.35 176.57
CA ARG A 1078 108.17 -4.92 176.40
C ARG A 1078 108.10 -4.59 174.92
N PHE A 1079 107.18 -3.71 174.55
CA PHE A 1079 107.12 -3.09 173.22
C PHE A 1079 107.37 -1.61 173.34
N ALA A 1080 107.87 -0.98 172.30
CA ALA A 1080 108.01 0.46 172.24
C ALA A 1080 107.82 0.96 170.80
N THR A 1081 107.39 2.21 170.64
CA THR A 1081 107.37 2.88 169.33
C THR A 1081 108.78 3.33 168.89
N ALA A 1082 109.75 3.34 169.81
CA ALA A 1082 111.17 3.61 169.56
C ALA A 1082 112.05 2.75 170.49
N ALA A 1083 113.24 2.36 170.02
CA ALA A 1083 114.16 1.50 170.77
C ALA A 1083 114.55 2.09 172.14
N GLY A 1084 114.48 1.28 173.20
CA GLY A 1084 114.76 1.65 174.58
C GLY A 1084 113.66 2.46 175.28
N GLY A 1085 112.60 2.85 174.57
CA GLY A 1085 111.54 3.72 175.08
C GLY A 1085 110.56 3.06 176.07
N SER A 1086 109.61 3.86 176.55
CA SER A 1086 108.52 3.44 177.45
C SER A 1086 107.69 2.30 176.85
N ALA A 1087 107.22 1.40 177.71
CA ALA A 1087 106.46 0.23 177.29
C ALA A 1087 105.07 0.61 176.72
N VAL A 1088 104.72 0.07 175.56
CA VAL A 1088 103.41 0.20 174.90
C VAL A 1088 102.77 -1.17 174.63
N THR A 1089 101.52 -1.19 174.15
CA THR A 1089 100.77 -2.41 173.80
C THR A 1089 100.09 -2.36 172.43
N ALA A 1090 100.23 -1.27 171.66
CA ALA A 1090 99.59 -1.09 170.35
C ALA A 1090 100.28 0.00 169.48
N VAL A 1091 99.99 0.00 168.17
CA VAL A 1091 100.31 1.07 167.20
C VAL A 1091 99.15 1.32 166.23
N THR A 1092 99.14 2.43 165.48
CA THR A 1092 97.98 2.85 164.67
C THR A 1092 98.33 3.05 163.20
N ILE A 1093 97.52 2.50 162.28
CA ILE A 1093 97.52 2.86 160.85
C ILE A 1093 96.61 4.09 160.68
N ALA A 1094 97.14 5.18 160.12
CA ALA A 1094 96.42 6.44 159.96
C ALA A 1094 95.35 6.40 158.85
N SER A 1095 94.40 7.34 158.89
CA SER A 1095 93.37 7.47 157.86
C SER A 1095 93.98 7.81 156.50
N GLY A 1096 93.51 7.17 155.43
CA GLY A 1096 94.05 7.30 154.08
C GLY A 1096 95.36 6.52 153.83
N ALA A 1097 96.11 6.19 154.88
CA ALA A 1097 97.27 5.31 154.80
C ALA A 1097 96.86 3.82 154.76
N SER A 1098 97.85 2.95 154.53
CA SER A 1098 97.66 1.50 154.59
C SER A 1098 98.61 0.78 155.56
N THR A 1099 99.59 1.44 156.21
CA THR A 1099 100.69 0.82 156.99
C THR A 1099 101.05 1.46 158.36
N ALA A 1100 101.73 0.72 159.27
CA ALA A 1100 102.25 1.19 160.59
C ALA A 1100 103.44 0.34 161.15
N THR A 1101 104.18 0.83 162.18
CA THR A 1101 105.55 0.34 162.58
C THR A 1101 105.86 0.32 164.11
N PHE A 1102 106.67 -0.62 164.67
CA PHE A 1102 107.05 -0.72 166.13
C PHE A 1102 108.35 -1.53 166.49
N TYR A 1103 108.76 -1.57 167.78
CA TYR A 1103 109.91 -2.31 168.38
C TYR A 1103 109.53 -3.20 169.62
N THR A 1104 110.39 -4.12 170.06
CA THR A 1104 110.18 -5.09 171.17
C THR A 1104 111.45 -5.46 171.99
N GLY A 1105 111.33 -6.22 173.09
CA GLY A 1105 112.42 -6.83 173.87
C GLY A 1105 111.90 -7.70 175.03
N ASP A 1106 112.73 -8.56 175.61
CA ASP A 1106 112.32 -9.58 176.60
C ASP A 1106 113.42 -9.85 177.64
N THR A 1107 113.03 -9.98 178.92
CA THR A 1107 113.93 -10.23 180.06
C THR A 1107 114.40 -11.67 180.22
N ARG A 1108 113.77 -12.64 179.54
CA ARG A 1108 114.14 -14.07 179.65
C ARG A 1108 114.76 -14.59 178.36
N VAL A 1109 115.76 -15.45 178.49
CA VAL A 1109 116.36 -16.20 177.37
C VAL A 1109 115.36 -17.25 176.87
N GLY A 1110 115.11 -17.31 175.57
CA GLY A 1110 114.12 -18.18 174.93
C GLY A 1110 113.49 -17.59 173.67
N THR A 1111 112.56 -18.32 173.05
CA THR A 1111 111.79 -17.91 171.86
C THR A 1111 110.33 -17.60 172.18
N ALA A 1112 109.76 -16.58 171.55
CA ALA A 1112 108.35 -16.17 171.67
C ALA A 1112 107.77 -15.74 170.31
N THR A 1113 106.45 -15.55 170.21
CA THR A 1113 105.77 -15.10 168.98
C THR A 1113 105.17 -13.71 169.16
N LEU A 1114 105.48 -12.80 168.23
CA LEU A 1114 104.88 -11.47 168.12
C LEU A 1114 103.62 -11.51 167.27
N THR A 1115 102.52 -10.97 167.78
CA THR A 1115 101.25 -10.86 167.05
C THR A 1115 100.81 -9.41 166.92
N ALA A 1116 100.38 -9.03 165.71
CA ALA A 1116 99.77 -7.75 165.37
C ALA A 1116 98.33 -7.99 164.89
N SER A 1117 97.33 -7.48 165.62
CA SER A 1117 95.91 -7.71 165.34
C SER A 1117 95.10 -6.42 165.35
N ALA A 1118 94.10 -6.33 164.47
CA ALA A 1118 93.12 -5.23 164.44
C ALA A 1118 91.72 -5.80 164.18
N THR A 1119 90.69 -5.13 164.70
CA THR A 1119 89.29 -5.57 164.55
C THR A 1119 88.85 -5.59 163.08
N GLY A 1120 88.15 -6.66 162.69
CA GLY A 1120 87.60 -6.82 161.34
C GLY A 1120 88.61 -7.24 160.26
N LEU A 1121 89.89 -7.48 160.60
CA LEU A 1121 90.92 -7.92 159.67
C LEU A 1121 91.61 -9.19 160.17
N THR A 1122 92.02 -10.07 159.27
CA THR A 1122 92.89 -11.21 159.63
C THR A 1122 94.21 -10.69 160.18
N ALA A 1123 94.62 -11.18 161.36
CA ALA A 1123 95.83 -10.75 162.07
C ALA A 1123 97.12 -11.32 161.47
N ALA A 1124 98.26 -10.71 161.80
CA ALA A 1124 99.59 -11.12 161.34
C ALA A 1124 100.50 -11.52 162.53
N ALA A 1125 101.34 -12.54 162.37
CA ALA A 1125 102.24 -13.03 163.42
C ALA A 1125 103.63 -13.41 162.89
N GLN A 1126 104.67 -13.30 163.75
CA GLN A 1126 106.06 -13.64 163.44
C GLN A 1126 106.90 -13.90 164.72
N PRO A 1127 107.99 -14.69 164.69
CA PRO A 1127 108.77 -15.03 165.89
C PRO A 1127 109.72 -13.92 166.41
N LEU A 1128 110.12 -14.07 167.68
CA LEU A 1128 111.10 -13.29 168.44
C LEU A 1128 112.03 -14.25 169.21
N THR A 1129 113.33 -13.98 169.26
CA THR A 1129 114.31 -14.84 169.95
C THR A 1129 115.25 -14.04 170.86
N SER A 1130 115.42 -14.47 172.10
CA SER A 1130 116.29 -13.88 173.14
C SER A 1130 117.42 -14.82 173.57
N THR A 1131 118.67 -14.37 173.55
CA THR A 1131 119.89 -15.14 173.90
C THR A 1131 120.57 -14.64 175.18
N GLY A 1132 121.42 -15.48 175.78
CA GLY A 1132 122.17 -15.18 177.03
C GLY A 1132 123.35 -14.21 176.88
#